data_AF-A0A7M7N782-F1
#
_entry.id   AF-A0A7M7N782-F1
#
_cell.length_a   1.000
_cell.length_b   1.000
_cell.length_c   1.000
_cell.angle_alpha   90.00
_cell.angle_beta   90.00
_cell.angle_gamma   90.00
#
_symmetry.space_group_name_H-M   'P 1'
#
loop_
_entity.id
_entity.type
_entity.pdbx_description
1 polymer ?
#
loop_
_entity_poly.entity_id
_entity_poly.type
_entity_poly.pdbx_seq_one_letter_code
_entity_poly.pdbx_strand_id
1 'polypeptide(L)'
;MEETPGDSDGTFLYYGFGSNLLKERIHLKNPSAVFVDVAELKNFKLCFGGQSKWMSERWHGGVATVEERNGSSVWGIVWRLDEKDLPSLDLQESEGVIYRRMKVGVASQDGTCHSCWTYSMMDFHEHTPSPQYLNVIRKGAEQNSLPPHYVTWLRSIEDNGYSGQVEIMNMIDSKSDDDTFLYFGYGSNMLKARLHVHNPTAQLVGPAKLEGYKLCFRGFPDWLPYWKGAPASIDTAPDHHTWGALWRIDRSDLEHLDSQESSYRAIDVTVTTPEGSSHICRTYQLGENVEEMLPSPHYMKVLIEGAKQSGLPASFVKHLEAIPHNGDSNPPPIMDTLFKATPTQACKDGESFLYFGFASNLLKARLHIATPTGELVGPAKIEGYRLCFQVYPGWSIEESLWHGAPASILESPGDHVWGAVWRLKNSDLANLDPPESSYRAFDVTVTSPDGKEYLCRTYQMINGLQEELPSPHYMKVISEGAVESGLPETYVKFLKSIKHNGHINPPAIMSQLFKYFFFFWTSTSDGYKSVRAADDKFFYFCYASNLLKSRFHLYVPSAEFVSPAKLEGYKLNFRSYPGWSLETSQWRGSLCSIEQDRQAHVWGVIWRLDKSDVEGLYPTLYRYSSPEVTVTTPEGQAYSCHTYHMAPDLEGANEEPPSPHYMKVMIEGAVESQLPASYVDYLKTIKDNGDTTPPPVMDQIYKK
;
A
#
# COMPACT_ATOMS: atom_id res chain seq x y z
N MET A 1 -22.90 7.33 -10.85
CA MET A 1 -22.60 8.01 -9.58
C MET A 1 -21.96 6.95 -8.72
N GLU A 2 -20.65 6.88 -8.75
CA GLU A 2 -19.85 5.93 -7.97
C GLU A 2 -19.19 6.74 -6.85
N GLU A 3 -19.61 6.49 -5.61
CA GLU A 3 -18.96 7.01 -4.42
C GLU A 3 -17.70 6.17 -4.17
N THR A 4 -16.58 6.85 -4.01
CA THR A 4 -15.28 6.27 -3.67
C THR A 4 -15.10 6.31 -2.14
N PRO A 5 -14.56 5.27 -1.49
CA PRO A 5 -14.33 5.28 -0.04
C PRO A 5 -13.12 6.17 0.26
N GLY A 6 -13.35 7.25 1.02
CA GLY A 6 -12.33 8.21 1.42
C GLY A 6 -11.37 7.67 2.49
N ASP A 7 -10.09 8.02 2.34
CA ASP A 7 -9.09 7.95 3.40
C ASP A 7 -9.53 8.86 4.55
N SER A 8 -9.25 8.45 5.80
CA SER A 8 -9.82 9.02 7.03
C SER A 8 -9.33 10.43 7.43
N ASP A 9 -9.00 11.29 6.47
CA ASP A 9 -8.78 12.72 6.66
C ASP A 9 -9.31 13.58 5.49
N GLY A 10 -9.93 12.96 4.46
CA GLY A 10 -10.50 13.68 3.31
C GLY A 10 -9.47 14.45 2.48
N THR A 11 -8.22 13.97 2.38
CA THR A 11 -7.14 14.60 1.59
C THR A 11 -6.42 13.60 0.68
N PHE A 12 -5.77 14.07 -0.38
CA PHE A 12 -4.97 13.28 -1.32
C PHE A 12 -3.62 13.93 -1.64
N LEU A 13 -2.65 13.11 -2.10
CA LEU A 13 -1.35 13.61 -2.58
C LEU A 13 -1.35 13.83 -4.09
N TYR A 14 -0.86 14.98 -4.52
CA TYR A 14 -0.70 15.41 -5.91
C TYR A 14 0.77 15.68 -6.23
N TYR A 15 1.28 15.08 -7.29
CA TYR A 15 2.63 15.34 -7.78
C TYR A 15 2.60 16.34 -8.94
N GLY A 16 3.08 17.56 -8.66
CA GLY A 16 3.21 18.64 -9.63
C GLY A 16 4.63 18.75 -10.18
N PHE A 17 4.79 18.68 -11.51
CA PHE A 17 6.09 18.79 -12.19
C PHE A 17 6.14 19.92 -13.24
N GLY A 18 5.01 20.60 -13.49
CA GLY A 18 4.88 21.70 -14.44
C GLY A 18 4.71 23.06 -13.75
N SER A 19 3.72 23.87 -14.16
CA SER A 19 3.50 25.18 -13.53
C SER A 19 3.15 25.11 -12.03
N ASN A 20 2.60 23.98 -11.58
CA ASN A 20 2.28 23.75 -10.17
C ASN A 20 3.53 23.39 -9.32
N LEU A 21 4.75 23.54 -9.88
CA LEU A 21 5.95 23.67 -9.07
C LEU A 21 5.94 24.96 -8.23
N LEU A 22 5.27 26.02 -8.70
CA LEU A 22 5.22 27.31 -8.03
C LEU A 22 4.01 27.39 -7.08
N LYS A 23 4.23 27.71 -5.80
CA LYS A 23 3.20 27.81 -4.76
C LYS A 23 2.10 28.80 -5.15
N GLU A 24 2.49 30.01 -5.56
CA GLU A 24 1.57 31.09 -5.94
C GLU A 24 0.65 30.65 -7.08
N ARG A 25 1.18 29.82 -8.00
CA ARG A 25 0.41 29.29 -9.12
C ARG A 25 -0.61 28.26 -8.67
N ILE A 26 -0.24 27.25 -7.87
CA ILE A 26 -1.17 26.20 -7.44
C ILE A 26 -2.27 26.79 -6.54
N HIS A 27 -1.92 27.77 -5.70
CA HIS A 27 -2.83 28.47 -4.80
C HIS A 27 -3.85 29.39 -5.47
N LEU A 28 -3.74 29.69 -6.77
CA LEU A 28 -4.77 30.46 -7.49
C LEU A 28 -6.12 29.75 -7.53
N LYS A 29 -6.11 28.41 -7.67
CA LYS A 29 -7.33 27.59 -7.69
C LYS A 29 -7.41 26.60 -6.52
N ASN A 30 -6.30 26.35 -5.81
CA ASN A 30 -6.22 25.41 -4.69
C ASN A 30 -5.50 26.05 -3.49
N PRO A 31 -6.12 27.04 -2.80
CA PRO A 31 -5.47 27.79 -1.72
C PRO A 31 -5.11 26.94 -0.49
N SER A 32 -5.77 25.78 -0.34
CA SER A 32 -5.55 24.78 0.69
C SER A 32 -4.34 23.88 0.44
N ALA A 33 -3.70 23.95 -0.73
CA ALA A 33 -2.65 23.00 -1.10
C ALA A 33 -1.42 23.14 -0.16
N VAL A 34 -1.07 22.06 0.53
CA VAL A 34 0.04 22.01 1.48
C VAL A 34 1.25 21.37 0.83
N PHE A 35 2.41 22.03 0.90
CA PHE A 35 3.67 21.43 0.48
C PHE A 35 3.98 20.20 1.36
N VAL A 36 4.33 19.08 0.73
CA VAL A 36 4.72 17.84 1.44
C VAL A 36 6.19 17.55 1.22
N ASP A 37 6.65 17.52 -0.04
CA ASP A 37 8.04 17.10 -0.33
C ASP A 37 8.54 17.49 -1.73
N VAL A 38 9.87 17.42 -1.92
CA VAL A 38 10.52 17.46 -3.23
C VAL A 38 10.90 16.03 -3.62
N ALA A 39 10.30 15.51 -4.69
CA ALA A 39 10.45 14.12 -5.07
C ALA A 39 10.83 13.92 -6.54
N GLU A 40 11.45 12.78 -6.81
CA GLU A 40 11.88 12.29 -8.11
C GLU A 40 10.90 11.24 -8.64
N LEU A 41 10.37 11.46 -9.83
CA LEU A 41 9.66 10.48 -10.63
C LEU A 41 10.64 9.81 -11.60
N LYS A 42 11.03 8.56 -11.31
CA LYS A 42 11.97 7.78 -12.13
C LYS A 42 11.29 7.11 -13.32
N ASN A 43 12.07 6.90 -14.38
CA ASN A 43 11.65 6.31 -15.65
C ASN A 43 10.60 7.14 -16.40
N PHE A 44 10.58 8.45 -16.16
CA PHE A 44 9.79 9.41 -16.92
C PHE A 44 10.68 10.54 -17.43
N LYS A 45 10.31 11.09 -18.58
CA LYS A 45 10.90 12.29 -19.19
C LYS A 45 9.86 13.41 -19.15
N LEU A 46 10.29 14.60 -18.74
CA LEU A 46 9.47 15.81 -18.87
C LEU A 46 9.46 16.24 -20.34
N CYS A 47 8.25 16.38 -20.89
CA CYS A 47 7.98 16.81 -22.26
C CYS A 47 7.09 18.06 -22.25
N PHE A 48 7.05 18.79 -23.37
CA PHE A 48 6.16 19.95 -23.55
C PHE A 48 5.36 19.74 -24.83
N GLY A 49 4.05 19.92 -24.75
CA GLY A 49 3.19 19.63 -25.90
C GLY A 49 1.75 20.09 -25.77
N GLY A 50 0.93 19.60 -26.70
CA GLY A 50 -0.52 19.82 -26.76
C GLY A 50 -1.21 18.78 -27.65
N GLN A 51 -2.54 18.64 -27.52
CA GLN A 51 -3.31 17.58 -28.19
C GLN A 51 -3.54 17.77 -29.70
N SER A 52 -3.06 18.87 -30.29
CA SER A 52 -3.18 19.11 -31.73
C SER A 52 -2.03 19.99 -32.24
N LYS A 53 -2.08 20.43 -33.50
CA LYS A 53 -1.15 21.45 -34.04
C LYS A 53 -1.23 22.81 -33.32
N TRP A 54 -2.20 23.00 -32.43
CA TRP A 54 -2.46 24.25 -31.73
C TRP A 54 -1.79 24.26 -30.35
N MET A 55 -1.16 25.39 -30.01
CA MET A 55 -0.49 25.66 -28.74
C MET A 55 -1.54 26.02 -27.67
N SER A 56 -1.22 25.89 -26.38
CA SER A 56 -2.13 26.31 -25.30
C SER A 56 -2.53 27.77 -25.47
N GLU A 57 -3.82 28.10 -25.56
CA GLU A 57 -4.27 29.51 -25.62
C GLU A 57 -3.97 30.25 -24.32
N ARG A 58 -3.98 29.54 -23.18
CA ARG A 58 -3.68 30.11 -21.87
C ARG A 58 -2.22 30.46 -21.70
N TRP A 59 -1.33 29.60 -22.18
CA TRP A 59 0.12 29.74 -22.00
C TRP A 59 0.87 30.16 -23.26
N HIS A 60 0.21 30.19 -24.42
CA HIS A 60 0.77 30.51 -25.73
C HIS A 60 2.00 29.64 -26.08
N GLY A 61 1.97 28.36 -25.70
CA GLY A 61 3.09 27.42 -25.81
C GLY A 61 2.70 25.97 -25.53
N GLY A 62 3.66 25.06 -25.70
CA GLY A 62 3.54 23.68 -25.19
C GLY A 62 3.52 23.69 -23.65
N VAL A 63 2.65 22.88 -23.05
CA VAL A 63 2.55 22.74 -21.59
C VAL A 63 3.12 21.41 -21.13
N ALA A 64 3.52 21.33 -19.86
CA ALA A 64 4.31 20.24 -19.32
C ALA A 64 3.53 18.92 -19.27
N THR A 65 4.13 17.84 -19.72
CA THR A 65 3.63 16.47 -19.56
C THR A 65 4.77 15.50 -19.27
N VAL A 66 4.46 14.26 -18.89
CA VAL A 66 5.47 13.23 -18.63
C VAL A 66 5.26 12.05 -19.57
N GLU A 67 6.35 11.48 -20.07
CA GLU A 67 6.34 10.30 -20.93
C GLU A 67 7.26 9.23 -20.34
N GLU A 68 6.84 7.97 -20.34
CA GLU A 68 7.68 6.86 -19.85
C GLU A 68 8.96 6.75 -20.67
N ARG A 69 10.10 6.84 -19.99
CA ARG A 69 11.43 6.71 -20.58
C ARG A 69 12.41 6.18 -19.55
N ASN A 70 12.77 4.90 -19.69
CA ASN A 70 13.75 4.25 -18.83
C ASN A 70 15.06 5.04 -18.71
N GLY A 71 15.55 5.20 -17.49
CA GLY A 71 16.79 5.94 -17.19
C GLY A 71 16.64 7.47 -17.18
N SER A 72 15.45 8.02 -17.44
CA SER A 72 15.14 9.44 -17.23
C SER A 72 14.50 9.66 -15.85
N SER A 73 14.54 10.91 -15.37
CA SER A 73 13.93 11.33 -14.12
C SER A 73 13.28 12.71 -14.25
N VAL A 74 12.12 12.91 -13.63
CA VAL A 74 11.43 14.20 -13.52
C VAL A 74 11.36 14.57 -12.05
N TRP A 75 11.93 15.71 -11.67
CA TRP A 75 11.81 16.24 -10.31
C TRP A 75 10.62 17.19 -10.19
N GLY A 76 9.93 17.13 -9.06
CA GLY A 76 8.73 17.90 -8.80
C GLY A 76 8.35 17.98 -7.32
N ILE A 77 7.15 18.48 -7.06
CA ILE A 77 6.63 18.75 -5.72
C ILE A 77 5.47 17.81 -5.41
N VAL A 78 5.51 17.21 -4.23
CA VAL A 78 4.37 16.53 -3.63
C VAL A 78 3.56 17.57 -2.85
N TRP A 79 2.30 17.74 -3.23
CA TRP A 79 1.32 18.57 -2.56
C TRP A 79 0.26 17.69 -1.90
N ARG A 80 -0.25 18.10 -0.74
CA ARG A 80 -1.46 17.53 -0.12
C ARG A 80 -2.62 18.47 -0.35
N LEU A 81 -3.72 17.96 -0.90
CA LEU A 81 -4.95 18.72 -1.19
C LEU A 81 -6.15 18.03 -0.55
N ASP A 82 -7.22 18.77 -0.29
CA ASP A 82 -8.49 18.22 0.17
C ASP A 82 -9.19 17.48 -0.97
N GLU A 83 -9.82 16.33 -0.71
CA GLU A 83 -10.54 15.52 -1.70
C GLU A 83 -11.64 16.33 -2.40
N LYS A 84 -12.24 17.31 -1.72
CA LYS A 84 -13.22 18.23 -2.35
C LYS A 84 -12.63 19.10 -3.46
N ASP A 85 -11.31 19.30 -3.45
CA ASP A 85 -10.59 20.10 -4.44
C ASP A 85 -10.20 19.24 -5.67
N LEU A 86 -10.36 17.91 -5.60
CA LEU A 86 -10.05 16.99 -6.70
C LEU A 86 -10.84 17.30 -7.99
N PRO A 87 -12.17 17.59 -7.97
CA PRO A 87 -12.89 17.99 -9.16
C PRO A 87 -12.43 19.34 -9.74
N SER A 88 -12.02 20.29 -8.88
CA SER A 88 -11.46 21.58 -9.30
C SER A 88 -10.11 21.40 -9.99
N LEU A 89 -9.28 20.49 -9.46
CA LEU A 89 -8.00 20.12 -10.05
C LEU A 89 -8.19 19.38 -11.38
N ASP A 90 -9.10 18.42 -11.45
CA ASP A 90 -9.45 17.72 -12.70
C ASP A 90 -9.97 18.70 -13.76
N LEU A 91 -10.80 19.68 -13.38
CA LEU A 91 -11.29 20.73 -14.29
C LEU A 91 -10.14 21.65 -14.74
N GLN A 92 -9.25 22.04 -13.83
CA GLN A 92 -8.08 22.85 -14.16
C GLN A 92 -7.15 22.16 -15.15
N GLU A 93 -6.90 20.87 -14.95
CA GLU A 93 -6.00 20.07 -15.78
C GLU A 93 -6.72 19.51 -17.04
N SER A 94 -8.00 19.82 -17.25
CA SER A 94 -8.79 19.48 -18.46
C SER A 94 -9.24 20.68 -19.30
N GLU A 95 -9.02 21.92 -18.84
CA GLU A 95 -9.28 23.16 -19.61
C GLU A 95 -8.34 23.26 -20.83
N GLY A 96 -8.79 22.73 -21.96
CA GLY A 96 -8.16 22.88 -23.29
C GLY A 96 -7.12 21.81 -23.66
N VAL A 97 -6.83 20.86 -22.77
CA VAL A 97 -5.95 19.70 -23.04
C VAL A 97 -6.49 18.49 -22.25
N ILE A 98 -6.70 17.34 -22.90
CA ILE A 98 -7.13 16.13 -22.18
C ILE A 98 -5.89 15.47 -21.55
N TYR A 99 -5.71 15.71 -20.26
CA TYR A 99 -4.82 14.89 -19.44
C TYR A 99 -5.57 13.67 -18.89
N ARG A 100 -4.86 12.55 -18.81
CA ARG A 100 -5.25 11.39 -18.03
C ARG A 100 -4.65 11.49 -16.64
N ARG A 101 -5.50 11.34 -15.63
CA ARG A 101 -5.05 11.15 -14.25
C ARG A 101 -4.42 9.77 -14.09
N MET A 102 -3.23 9.72 -13.51
CA MET A 102 -2.52 8.47 -13.22
C MET A 102 -1.89 8.53 -11.83
N LYS A 103 -1.75 7.37 -11.17
CA LYS A 103 -1.11 7.26 -9.86
C LYS A 103 0.35 6.89 -10.08
N VAL A 104 1.27 7.64 -9.47
CA VAL A 104 2.71 7.45 -9.60
C VAL A 104 3.38 7.33 -8.24
N GLY A 105 4.46 6.55 -8.19
CA GLY A 105 5.38 6.54 -7.05
C GLY A 105 6.51 7.53 -7.29
N VAL A 106 6.75 8.44 -6.35
CA VAL A 106 7.85 9.41 -6.40
C VAL A 106 8.69 9.29 -5.14
N ALA A 107 10.01 9.47 -5.26
CA ALA A 107 10.93 9.31 -4.15
C ALA A 107 11.65 10.63 -3.83
N SER A 108 11.56 11.06 -2.59
CA SER A 108 12.23 12.26 -2.08
C SER A 108 13.74 12.07 -1.98
N GLN A 109 14.46 13.18 -1.79
CA GLN A 109 15.93 13.13 -1.67
C GLN A 109 16.42 12.28 -0.50
N ASP A 110 15.62 12.16 0.56
CA ASP A 110 15.90 11.33 1.73
C ASP A 110 15.47 9.85 1.56
N GLY A 111 14.91 9.50 0.40
CA GLY A 111 14.41 8.18 0.07
C GLY A 111 12.96 7.92 0.47
N THR A 112 12.23 8.91 1.00
CA THR A 112 10.79 8.79 1.31
C THR A 112 10.01 8.61 0.01
N CYS A 113 9.19 7.55 -0.07
CA CYS A 113 8.35 7.28 -1.24
C CYS A 113 6.92 7.77 -1.01
N HIS A 114 6.40 8.56 -1.94
CA HIS A 114 5.02 9.05 -1.93
C HIS A 114 4.23 8.43 -3.08
N SER A 115 2.99 8.02 -2.82
CA SER A 115 2.04 7.63 -3.86
C SER A 115 1.13 8.79 -4.18
N CYS A 116 1.27 9.35 -5.37
CA CYS A 116 0.63 10.61 -5.73
C CYS A 116 -0.22 10.46 -6.99
N TRP A 117 -1.32 11.21 -7.05
CA TRP A 117 -1.99 11.51 -8.30
C TRP A 117 -1.14 12.48 -9.12
N THR A 118 -1.06 12.25 -10.42
CA THR A 118 -0.47 13.19 -11.38
C THR A 118 -1.24 13.13 -12.70
N TYR A 119 -0.90 14.02 -13.63
CA TYR A 119 -1.59 14.17 -14.90
C TYR A 119 -0.61 14.01 -16.05
N SER A 120 -0.93 13.12 -17.00
CA SER A 120 -0.16 12.92 -18.23
C SER A 120 -1.05 13.10 -19.45
N MET A 121 -0.55 13.72 -20.53
CA MET A 121 -1.33 13.85 -21.76
C MET A 121 -1.42 12.50 -22.48
N MET A 122 -2.57 12.22 -23.09
CA MET A 122 -2.69 11.13 -24.05
C MET A 122 -2.47 11.67 -25.47
N ASP A 123 -1.53 11.07 -26.20
CA ASP A 123 -1.23 11.35 -27.62
C ASP A 123 -0.96 12.85 -27.94
N PHE A 124 0.10 13.41 -27.36
CA PHE A 124 0.48 14.82 -27.56
C PHE A 124 1.46 15.02 -28.73
N HIS A 125 1.47 16.23 -29.29
CA HIS A 125 2.50 16.69 -30.23
C HIS A 125 3.48 17.59 -29.47
N GLU A 126 4.79 17.37 -29.64
CA GLU A 126 5.83 18.21 -29.03
C GLU A 126 5.72 19.65 -29.54
N HIS A 127 5.68 20.60 -28.59
CA HIS A 127 5.68 22.04 -28.85
C HIS A 127 6.58 22.73 -27.84
N THR A 128 7.34 23.74 -28.28
CA THR A 128 8.16 24.55 -27.37
C THR A 128 7.27 25.40 -26.44
N PRO A 129 7.57 25.43 -25.13
CA PRO A 129 6.83 26.25 -24.16
C PRO A 129 7.05 27.75 -24.40
N SER A 130 6.18 28.58 -23.83
CA SER A 130 6.38 30.03 -23.86
C SER A 130 7.39 30.49 -22.81
N PRO A 131 8.04 31.66 -23.01
CA PRO A 131 8.95 32.22 -22.02
C PRO A 131 8.30 32.37 -20.63
N GLN A 132 7.03 32.79 -20.59
CA GLN A 132 6.27 33.05 -19.38
C GLN A 132 5.98 31.74 -18.62
N TYR A 133 5.61 30.67 -19.33
CA TYR A 133 5.35 29.37 -18.69
C TYR A 133 6.63 28.76 -18.13
N LEU A 134 7.74 28.79 -18.89
CA LEU A 134 9.03 28.32 -18.40
C LEU A 134 9.52 29.14 -17.19
N ASN A 135 9.28 30.46 -17.17
CA ASN A 135 9.61 31.29 -16.03
C ASN A 135 8.89 30.84 -14.76
N VAL A 136 7.60 30.48 -14.85
CA VAL A 136 6.83 29.93 -13.71
C VAL A 136 7.43 28.61 -13.21
N ILE A 137 7.76 27.70 -14.12
CA ILE A 137 8.41 26.41 -13.79
C ILE A 137 9.76 26.65 -13.09
N ARG A 138 10.59 27.54 -13.63
CA ARG A 138 11.92 27.87 -13.09
C ARG A 138 11.82 28.51 -11.71
N LYS A 139 10.94 29.51 -11.53
CA LYS A 139 10.66 30.13 -10.23
C LYS A 139 10.19 29.09 -9.20
N GLY A 140 9.28 28.19 -9.58
CA GLY A 140 8.80 27.13 -8.69
C GLY A 140 9.88 26.13 -8.30
N ALA A 141 10.75 25.76 -9.25
CA ALA A 141 11.90 24.90 -9.00
C ALA A 141 12.91 25.53 -8.02
N GLU A 142 13.16 26.83 -8.16
CA GLU A 142 14.03 27.60 -7.26
C GLU A 142 13.40 27.78 -5.87
N GLN A 143 12.13 28.18 -5.81
CA GLN A 143 11.36 28.39 -4.56
C GLN A 143 11.40 27.15 -3.66
N ASN A 144 11.27 25.97 -4.26
CA ASN A 144 11.21 24.70 -3.54
C ASN A 144 12.54 23.95 -3.50
N SER A 145 13.65 24.59 -3.89
CA SER A 145 14.99 23.99 -3.81
C SER A 145 15.12 22.63 -4.51
N LEU A 146 14.56 22.50 -5.73
CA LEU A 146 14.79 21.33 -6.58
C LEU A 146 16.31 21.11 -6.81
N PRO A 147 16.75 19.87 -7.09
CA PRO A 147 18.17 19.58 -7.22
C PRO A 147 18.89 20.53 -8.19
N PRO A 148 20.09 21.06 -7.83
CA PRO A 148 20.77 22.07 -8.64
C PRO A 148 21.03 21.66 -10.09
N HIS A 149 21.30 20.38 -10.32
CA HIS A 149 21.50 19.84 -11.67
C HIS A 149 20.21 19.91 -12.50
N TYR A 150 19.05 19.65 -11.89
CA TYR A 150 17.76 19.71 -12.55
C TYR A 150 17.32 21.14 -12.83
N VAL A 151 17.56 22.07 -11.89
CA VAL A 151 17.32 23.51 -12.11
C VAL A 151 18.19 24.03 -13.27
N THR A 152 19.45 23.61 -13.34
CA THR A 152 20.35 23.96 -14.45
C THR A 152 19.81 23.43 -15.78
N TRP A 153 19.31 22.19 -15.79
CA TRP A 153 18.68 21.61 -16.97
C TRP A 153 17.40 22.36 -17.39
N LEU A 154 16.51 22.72 -16.46
CA LEU A 154 15.30 23.51 -16.74
C LEU A 154 15.63 24.89 -17.36
N ARG A 155 16.75 25.49 -16.98
CA ARG A 155 17.25 26.74 -17.58
C ARG A 155 17.77 26.58 -19.01
N SER A 156 18.18 25.37 -19.41
CA SER A 156 18.66 25.07 -20.76
C SER A 156 17.55 24.85 -21.80
N ILE A 157 16.29 24.70 -21.36
CA ILE A 157 15.14 24.48 -22.24
C ILE A 157 14.83 25.75 -23.03
N GLU A 158 14.78 25.62 -24.36
CA GLU A 158 14.43 26.71 -25.27
C GLU A 158 12.92 27.00 -25.23
N ASP A 159 12.58 28.29 -25.26
CA ASP A 159 11.22 28.76 -25.41
C ASP A 159 10.88 29.10 -26.87
N ASN A 160 9.61 29.36 -27.13
CA ASN A 160 9.08 29.69 -28.45
C ASN A 160 9.17 31.19 -28.82
N GLY A 161 9.76 32.04 -27.96
CA GLY A 161 9.88 33.48 -28.19
C GLY A 161 8.60 34.31 -28.06
N TYR A 162 7.49 33.74 -27.56
CA TYR A 162 6.22 34.48 -27.40
C TYR A 162 6.36 35.68 -26.46
N SER A 163 6.08 36.89 -26.96
CA SER A 163 6.24 38.14 -26.22
C SER A 163 4.92 38.85 -25.87
N GLY A 164 3.77 38.22 -26.13
CA GLY A 164 2.46 38.78 -25.80
C GLY A 164 2.11 38.66 -24.31
N GLN A 165 0.96 39.22 -23.92
CA GLN A 165 0.50 39.12 -22.54
C GLN A 165 -0.07 37.73 -22.21
N VAL A 166 0.13 37.32 -20.96
CA VAL A 166 -0.39 36.06 -20.39
C VAL A 166 -1.11 36.42 -19.09
N GLU A 167 -2.43 36.45 -19.11
CA GLU A 167 -3.26 37.01 -18.02
C GLU A 167 -2.99 36.40 -16.64
N ILE A 168 -2.68 35.10 -16.60
CA ILE A 168 -2.39 34.39 -15.34
C ILE A 168 -1.16 34.93 -14.62
N MET A 169 -0.20 35.53 -15.33
CA MET A 169 1.02 36.09 -14.73
C MET A 169 0.68 37.21 -13.75
N ASN A 170 -0.29 38.06 -14.09
CA ASN A 170 -0.73 39.16 -13.23
C ASN A 170 -1.32 38.65 -11.90
N MET A 171 -1.97 37.49 -11.92
CA MET A 171 -2.53 36.86 -10.72
C MET A 171 -1.46 36.19 -9.86
N ILE A 172 -0.40 35.65 -10.48
CA ILE A 172 0.73 35.04 -9.77
C ILE A 172 1.54 36.13 -9.05
N ASP A 173 1.87 37.22 -9.76
CA ASP A 173 2.73 38.27 -9.23
C ASP A 173 2.10 39.00 -8.03
N SER A 174 0.77 39.14 -7.98
CA SER A 174 0.04 39.80 -6.88
C SER A 174 0.03 39.02 -5.55
N LYS A 175 0.47 37.75 -5.53
CA LYS A 175 0.52 36.89 -4.34
C LYS A 175 1.90 36.81 -3.65
N SER A 176 2.95 37.42 -4.22
CA SER A 176 4.33 36.96 -3.96
C SER A 176 5.14 37.60 -2.83
N ASP A 177 4.77 38.74 -2.20
CA ASP A 177 5.70 39.40 -1.25
C ASP A 177 5.15 40.03 0.07
N ASP A 178 3.83 40.17 0.29
CA ASP A 178 3.32 41.02 1.41
C ASP A 178 2.71 40.30 2.64
N ASP A 179 2.69 38.96 2.69
CA ASP A 179 1.88 38.23 3.69
C ASP A 179 2.69 37.26 4.58
N THR A 180 3.86 37.67 5.09
CA THR A 180 4.69 36.85 6.02
C THR A 180 5.02 37.57 7.33
N PHE A 181 5.40 36.82 8.37
CA PHE A 181 5.90 37.31 9.66
C PHE A 181 7.13 36.51 10.13
N LEU A 182 7.87 37.06 11.10
CA LEU A 182 9.02 36.37 11.70
C LEU A 182 8.61 35.69 13.02
N TYR A 183 9.04 34.44 13.19
CA TYR A 183 8.82 33.62 14.37
C TYR A 183 10.16 33.15 14.97
N PHE A 184 10.34 33.28 16.27
CA PHE A 184 11.50 32.77 16.99
C PHE A 184 11.14 31.53 17.82
N GLY A 185 11.65 30.38 17.38
CA GLY A 185 11.49 29.11 18.09
C GLY A 185 12.74 28.80 18.93
N TYR A 186 12.58 28.62 20.23
CA TYR A 186 13.67 28.29 21.17
C TYR A 186 13.54 26.90 21.81
N GLY A 187 12.43 26.20 21.55
CA GLY A 187 12.11 24.87 22.08
C GLY A 187 11.98 23.83 20.97
N SER A 188 10.94 22.98 21.02
CA SER A 188 10.76 21.91 20.04
C SER A 188 10.61 22.40 18.58
N ASN A 189 10.09 23.61 18.36
CA ASN A 189 9.97 24.25 17.05
C ASN A 189 11.31 24.76 16.48
N MET A 190 12.45 24.53 17.16
CA MET A 190 13.77 24.66 16.53
C MET A 190 14.01 23.56 15.48
N LEU A 191 13.36 22.39 15.62
CA LEU A 191 13.48 21.31 14.65
C LEU A 191 12.48 21.52 13.50
N LYS A 192 12.97 21.57 12.26
CA LYS A 192 12.15 21.75 11.05
C LYS A 192 11.01 20.74 10.97
N ALA A 193 11.33 19.45 11.18
CA ALA A 193 10.36 18.36 11.15
C ALA A 193 9.22 18.55 12.17
N ARG A 194 9.48 19.26 13.29
CA ARG A 194 8.45 19.57 14.29
C ARG A 194 7.61 20.78 13.90
N LEU A 195 8.25 21.87 13.46
CA LEU A 195 7.54 23.09 13.09
C LEU A 195 6.63 22.86 11.87
N HIS A 196 7.10 22.09 10.89
CA HIS A 196 6.40 21.79 9.64
C HIS A 196 5.20 20.84 9.78
N VAL A 197 4.98 20.23 10.95
CA VAL A 197 3.77 19.40 11.19
C VAL A 197 2.49 20.22 10.96
N HIS A 198 2.47 21.47 11.43
CA HIS A 198 1.31 22.36 11.32
C HIS A 198 1.64 23.71 10.65
N ASN A 199 2.92 23.99 10.36
CA ASN A 199 3.36 25.26 9.78
C ASN A 199 4.28 25.01 8.57
N PRO A 200 3.75 24.43 7.48
CA PRO A 200 4.55 23.99 6.33
C PRO A 200 5.20 25.15 5.57
N THR A 201 4.72 26.38 5.75
CA THR A 201 5.29 27.55 5.07
C THR A 201 6.58 28.07 5.72
N ALA A 202 6.92 27.57 6.91
CA ALA A 202 8.04 28.10 7.67
C ALA A 202 9.39 27.90 6.96
N GLN A 203 10.08 29.00 6.68
CA GLN A 203 11.43 28.99 6.09
C GLN A 203 12.45 29.40 7.15
N LEU A 204 13.50 28.60 7.30
CA LEU A 204 14.58 28.91 8.25
C LEU A 204 15.34 30.14 7.73
N VAL A 205 15.38 31.20 8.54
CA VAL A 205 16.21 32.39 8.31
C VAL A 205 17.62 32.16 8.84
N GLY A 206 17.74 31.53 10.02
CA GLY A 206 19.03 31.20 10.63
C GLY A 206 18.98 31.22 12.17
N PRO A 207 20.13 31.05 12.84
CA PRO A 207 20.21 31.17 14.29
C PRO A 207 20.01 32.63 14.73
N ALA A 208 19.38 32.85 15.88
CA ALA A 208 19.28 34.18 16.48
C ALA A 208 19.41 34.11 18.01
N LYS A 209 19.91 35.20 18.60
CA LYS A 209 20.11 35.38 20.03
C LYS A 209 19.01 36.27 20.60
N LEU A 210 18.40 35.84 21.70
CA LEU A 210 17.45 36.61 22.48
C LEU A 210 18.10 37.04 23.80
N GLU A 211 18.36 38.33 23.96
CA GLU A 211 18.92 38.94 25.17
C GLU A 211 17.84 39.22 26.22
N GLY A 212 18.20 39.16 27.50
CA GLY A 212 17.30 39.43 28.62
C GLY A 212 16.34 38.29 28.95
N TYR A 213 16.56 37.10 28.37
CA TYR A 213 15.76 35.90 28.63
C TYR A 213 16.63 34.68 28.89
N LYS A 214 16.18 33.77 29.77
CA LYS A 214 16.78 32.45 29.98
C LYS A 214 15.84 31.35 29.52
N LEU A 215 16.39 30.26 28.98
CA LEU A 215 15.66 29.02 28.72
C LEU A 215 15.35 28.32 30.05
N CYS A 216 14.11 27.88 30.23
CA CYS A 216 13.66 27.10 31.39
C CYS A 216 12.72 25.98 30.95
N PHE A 217 12.41 25.03 31.83
CA PHE A 217 11.50 23.92 31.54
C PHE A 217 10.37 23.90 32.56
N ARG A 218 9.14 24.04 32.07
CA ARG A 218 7.94 24.18 32.91
C ARG A 218 6.80 23.37 32.35
N GLY A 219 5.94 22.88 33.24
CA GLY A 219 4.73 22.19 32.82
C GLY A 219 3.80 21.91 33.98
N PHE A 220 2.66 21.30 33.67
CA PHE A 220 1.74 20.76 34.67
C PHE A 220 1.90 19.24 34.76
N PRO A 221 1.66 18.60 35.92
CA PRO A 221 1.64 17.14 36.04
C PRO A 221 0.72 16.46 35.01
N ASP A 222 -0.39 17.10 34.63
CA ASP A 222 -1.34 16.58 33.65
C ASP A 222 -0.85 16.66 32.19
N TRP A 223 0.22 17.43 31.92
CA TRP A 223 0.83 17.56 30.57
C TRP A 223 1.98 16.57 30.33
N LEU A 224 2.37 15.84 31.35
CA LEU A 224 3.39 14.79 31.27
C LEU A 224 3.12 13.75 30.16
N PRO A 225 1.89 13.40 29.73
CA PRO A 225 1.72 12.36 28.70
C PRO A 225 2.29 12.70 27.31
N TYR A 226 2.32 13.98 26.90
CA TYR A 226 2.68 14.33 25.52
C TYR A 226 4.18 14.32 25.26
N TRP A 227 4.98 15.00 26.10
CA TRP A 227 6.44 15.01 25.98
C TRP A 227 7.15 14.13 27.00
N LYS A 228 6.40 13.47 27.91
CA LYS A 228 6.93 12.64 28.99
C LYS A 228 7.89 13.40 29.93
N GLY A 229 7.75 14.72 29.96
CA GLY A 229 8.59 15.67 30.69
C GLY A 229 8.22 17.10 30.36
N ALA A 230 8.84 18.07 31.05
CA ALA A 230 8.51 19.48 30.90
C ALA A 230 8.99 20.07 29.56
N PRO A 231 8.13 20.76 28.79
CA PRO A 231 8.54 21.51 27.62
C PRO A 231 9.31 22.78 28.00
N ALA A 232 10.03 23.34 27.02
CA ALA A 232 10.78 24.57 27.15
C ALA A 232 9.88 25.81 27.21
N SER A 233 10.27 26.77 28.04
CA SER A 233 9.78 28.14 28.07
C SER A 233 10.96 29.12 28.16
N ILE A 234 10.67 30.42 28.07
CA ILE A 234 11.62 31.48 28.38
C ILE A 234 11.15 32.30 29.57
N ASP A 235 12.08 32.75 30.40
CA ASP A 235 11.84 33.69 31.50
C ASP A 235 12.59 34.98 31.30
N THR A 236 12.01 36.09 31.78
CA THR A 236 12.75 37.35 31.85
C THR A 236 13.92 37.21 32.82
N ALA A 237 15.11 37.53 32.34
CA ALA A 237 16.36 37.44 33.08
C ALA A 237 17.37 38.43 32.44
N PRO A 238 17.46 39.68 32.93
CA PRO A 238 18.18 40.77 32.27
C PRO A 238 19.64 40.47 31.90
N ASP A 239 20.33 39.67 32.71
CA ASP A 239 21.74 39.32 32.52
C ASP A 239 21.96 38.00 31.75
N HIS A 240 20.89 37.43 31.18
CA HIS A 240 20.94 36.13 30.49
C HIS A 240 20.54 36.28 29.02
N HIS A 241 20.87 35.24 28.25
CA HIS A 241 20.39 35.11 26.88
C HIS A 241 20.10 33.66 26.56
N THR A 242 19.29 33.46 25.52
CA THR A 242 19.08 32.16 24.91
C THR A 242 19.24 32.25 23.40
N TRP A 243 19.47 31.09 22.77
CA TRP A 243 19.53 30.97 21.32
C TRP A 243 18.30 30.21 20.81
N GLY A 244 17.92 30.50 19.58
CA GLY A 244 16.82 29.83 18.90
C GLY A 244 16.93 29.93 17.39
N ALA A 245 15.99 29.30 16.71
CA ALA A 245 15.83 29.35 15.26
C ALA A 245 14.87 30.48 14.88
N LEU A 246 15.32 31.37 14.00
CA LEU A 246 14.49 32.41 13.40
C LEU A 246 13.87 31.87 12.11
N TRP A 247 12.55 31.94 12.03
CA TRP A 247 11.74 31.46 10.92
C TRP A 247 10.99 32.61 10.26
N ARG A 248 10.81 32.55 8.94
CA ARG A 248 9.86 33.37 8.19
C ARG A 248 8.67 32.49 7.85
N ILE A 249 7.47 32.88 8.28
CA ILE A 249 6.25 32.09 8.17
C ILE A 249 5.18 32.93 7.47
N ASP A 250 4.39 32.31 6.59
CA ASP A 250 3.23 32.93 5.95
C ASP A 250 2.15 33.26 7.00
N ARG A 251 1.46 34.40 6.88
CA ARG A 251 0.41 34.78 7.83
C ARG A 251 -0.76 33.80 7.84
N SER A 252 -0.97 33.03 6.77
CA SER A 252 -1.96 31.94 6.76
C SER A 252 -1.67 30.83 7.79
N ASP A 253 -0.41 30.66 8.21
CA ASP A 253 -0.03 29.68 9.25
C ASP A 253 -0.13 30.26 10.67
N LEU A 254 -0.46 31.55 10.83
CA LEU A 254 -0.47 32.21 12.15
C LEU A 254 -1.49 31.58 13.11
N GLU A 255 -2.70 31.27 12.63
CA GLU A 255 -3.74 30.62 13.45
C GLU A 255 -3.34 29.20 13.84
N HIS A 256 -2.65 28.47 12.96
CA HIS A 256 -2.13 27.14 13.25
C HIS A 256 -1.05 27.18 14.33
N LEU A 257 -0.14 28.15 14.24
CA LEU A 257 0.91 28.35 15.24
C LEU A 257 0.33 28.76 16.60
N ASP A 258 -0.65 29.67 16.61
CA ASP A 258 -1.34 30.09 17.84
C ASP A 258 -2.15 28.94 18.47
N SER A 259 -2.78 28.08 17.65
CA SER A 259 -3.49 26.88 18.12
C SER A 259 -2.55 25.83 18.71
N GLN A 260 -1.43 25.57 18.02
CA GLN A 260 -0.40 24.65 18.49
C GLN A 260 0.16 25.06 19.86
N GLU A 261 0.38 26.36 20.04
CA GLU A 261 0.95 26.95 21.26
C GLU A 261 -0.14 27.53 22.18
N SER A 262 -1.39 27.05 22.08
CA SER A 262 -2.57 27.59 22.79
C SER A 262 -2.42 27.69 24.32
N SER A 263 -1.50 26.92 24.89
CA SER A 263 -1.21 26.98 26.33
C SER A 263 -0.11 27.97 26.72
N TYR A 264 0.48 28.65 25.74
CA TYR A 264 1.48 29.71 25.90
C TYR A 264 0.87 31.06 25.53
N ARG A 265 1.48 32.14 26.03
CA ARG A 265 1.18 33.50 25.61
C ARG A 265 2.08 33.90 24.45
N ALA A 266 1.49 34.35 23.34
CA ALA A 266 2.23 34.99 22.26
C ALA A 266 2.79 36.35 22.71
N ILE A 267 4.08 36.59 22.46
CA ILE A 267 4.78 37.84 22.74
C ILE A 267 5.66 38.22 21.55
N ASP A 268 5.91 39.52 21.37
CA ASP A 268 6.90 40.00 20.41
C ASP A 268 8.23 40.23 21.14
N VAL A 269 9.31 39.71 20.56
CA VAL A 269 10.67 39.87 21.08
C VAL A 269 11.60 40.39 20.00
N THR A 270 12.69 41.03 20.41
CA THR A 270 13.76 41.43 19.51
C THR A 270 14.90 40.44 19.63
N VAL A 271 15.29 39.85 18.49
CA VAL A 271 16.42 38.91 18.41
C VAL A 271 17.50 39.45 17.51
N THR A 272 18.75 39.06 17.77
CA THR A 272 19.92 39.47 16.99
C THR A 272 20.56 38.27 16.29
N THR A 273 20.75 38.34 14.98
CA THR A 273 21.45 37.29 14.22
C THR A 273 22.97 37.36 14.45
N PRO A 274 23.75 36.30 14.14
CA PRO A 274 25.22 36.33 14.23
C PRO A 274 25.88 37.47 13.45
N GLU A 275 25.24 37.95 12.38
CA GLU A 275 25.72 39.06 11.55
C GLU A 275 25.44 40.43 12.20
N GLY A 276 24.74 40.48 13.33
CA GLY A 276 24.42 41.70 14.09
C GLY A 276 23.08 42.35 13.71
N SER A 277 22.30 41.76 12.81
CA SER A 277 20.98 42.28 12.41
C SER A 277 19.94 42.02 13.50
N SER A 278 19.13 43.02 13.82
CA SER A 278 18.05 42.89 14.81
C SER A 278 16.68 42.75 14.13
N HIS A 279 15.88 41.79 14.59
CA HIS A 279 14.57 41.49 14.05
C HIS A 279 13.52 41.45 15.16
N ILE A 280 12.36 42.06 14.92
CA ILE A 280 11.17 41.86 15.74
C ILE A 280 10.46 40.61 15.23
N CYS A 281 10.18 39.67 16.13
CA CYS A 281 9.54 38.41 15.80
C CYS A 281 8.61 37.96 16.93
N ARG A 282 7.57 37.22 16.56
CA ARG A 282 6.69 36.55 17.52
C ARG A 282 7.43 35.38 18.16
N THR A 283 7.18 35.14 19.44
CA THR A 283 7.51 33.90 20.15
C THR A 283 6.42 33.60 21.18
N TYR A 284 6.55 32.49 21.91
CA TYR A 284 5.55 32.05 22.89
C TYR A 284 6.20 31.91 24.26
N GLN A 285 5.48 32.17 25.35
CA GLN A 285 6.00 32.10 26.72
C GLN A 285 4.96 31.48 27.67
N LEU A 286 5.35 30.51 28.50
CA LEU A 286 4.49 30.03 29.60
C LEU A 286 4.46 31.06 30.74
N GLY A 287 3.31 31.18 31.40
CA GLY A 287 3.16 32.05 32.56
C GLY A 287 4.10 31.66 33.71
N GLU A 288 4.48 32.64 34.53
CA GLU A 288 5.40 32.46 35.67
C GLU A 288 4.83 31.58 36.80
N ASN A 289 3.52 31.31 36.77
CA ASN A 289 2.82 30.51 37.79
C ASN A 289 2.91 28.99 37.56
N VAL A 290 3.74 28.53 36.60
CA VAL A 290 3.90 27.11 36.27
C VAL A 290 5.19 26.57 36.89
N GLU A 291 5.12 25.39 37.52
CA GLU A 291 6.25 24.79 38.23
C GLU A 291 7.40 24.40 37.29
N GLU A 292 8.62 24.56 37.79
CA GLU A 292 9.84 24.12 37.11
C GLU A 292 10.02 22.61 37.29
N MET A 293 10.28 21.91 36.18
CA MET A 293 10.36 20.45 36.14
C MET A 293 11.40 20.00 35.10
N LEU A 294 11.90 18.78 35.24
CA LEU A 294 12.87 18.23 34.30
C LEU A 294 12.22 17.87 32.94
N PRO A 295 12.88 18.16 31.81
CA PRO A 295 12.48 17.64 30.51
C PRO A 295 12.70 16.12 30.42
N SER A 296 12.12 15.49 29.38
CA SER A 296 12.41 14.09 29.05
C SER A 296 13.66 13.98 28.16
N PRO A 297 14.37 12.83 28.14
CA PRO A 297 15.49 12.65 27.22
C PRO A 297 15.06 12.74 25.74
N HIS A 298 13.82 12.35 25.41
CA HIS A 298 13.26 12.46 24.07
C HIS A 298 13.01 13.91 23.65
N TYR A 299 12.46 14.73 24.56
CA TYR A 299 12.29 16.16 24.33
C TYR A 299 13.65 16.85 24.12
N MET A 300 14.63 16.53 24.97
CA MET A 300 15.98 17.06 24.84
C MET A 300 16.63 16.67 23.51
N LYS A 301 16.41 15.44 23.02
CA LYS A 301 16.85 15.03 21.69
C LYS A 301 16.27 15.94 20.59
N VAL A 302 14.98 16.26 20.63
CA VAL A 302 14.34 17.19 19.67
C VAL A 302 15.00 18.58 19.73
N LEU A 303 15.23 19.12 20.93
CA LEU A 303 15.87 20.43 21.12
C LEU A 303 17.30 20.46 20.58
N ILE A 304 18.10 19.44 20.92
CA ILE A 304 19.51 19.36 20.53
C ILE A 304 19.63 19.20 19.01
N GLU A 305 18.84 18.33 18.40
CA GLU A 305 18.86 18.14 16.94
C GLU A 305 18.32 19.37 16.19
N GLY A 306 17.29 20.04 16.71
CA GLY A 306 16.81 21.32 16.18
C GLY A 306 17.85 22.43 16.27
N ALA A 307 18.59 22.51 17.39
CA ALA A 307 19.66 23.48 17.58
C ALA A 307 20.83 23.25 16.60
N LYS A 308 21.24 21.99 16.41
CA LYS A 308 22.26 21.62 15.41
C LYS A 308 21.81 21.94 13.99
N GLN A 309 20.58 21.54 13.63
CA GLN A 309 20.00 21.75 12.30
C GLN A 309 19.90 23.24 11.95
N SER A 310 19.56 24.07 12.93
CA SER A 310 19.38 25.51 12.75
C SER A 310 20.69 26.30 12.85
N GLY A 311 21.84 25.63 13.03
CA GLY A 311 23.16 26.27 13.04
C GLY A 311 23.45 27.09 14.31
N LEU A 312 22.84 26.75 15.45
CA LEU A 312 23.10 27.46 16.71
C LEU A 312 24.57 27.25 17.18
N PRO A 313 25.14 28.18 17.97
CA PRO A 313 26.52 28.07 18.41
C PRO A 313 26.81 26.77 19.16
N ALA A 314 27.96 26.16 18.87
CA ALA A 314 28.37 24.89 19.48
C ALA A 314 28.45 24.96 21.03
N SER A 315 28.75 26.14 21.59
CA SER A 315 28.71 26.37 23.03
C SER A 315 27.30 26.25 23.62
N PHE A 316 26.28 26.66 22.87
CA PHE A 316 24.88 26.54 23.27
C PHE A 316 24.38 25.10 23.13
N VAL A 317 24.76 24.39 22.07
CA VAL A 317 24.45 22.95 21.93
C VAL A 317 25.03 22.15 23.10
N LYS A 318 26.29 22.41 23.49
CA LYS A 318 26.90 21.80 24.68
C LYS A 318 26.18 22.16 25.98
N HIS A 319 25.65 23.39 26.07
CA HIS A 319 24.84 23.79 27.21
C HIS A 319 23.55 22.96 27.28
N LEU A 320 22.84 22.76 26.16
CA LEU A 320 21.65 21.89 26.09
C LEU A 320 21.96 20.44 26.47
N GLU A 321 23.08 19.89 26.00
CA GLU A 321 23.54 18.53 26.34
C GLU A 321 23.83 18.32 27.83
N ALA A 322 24.14 19.40 28.56
CA ALA A 322 24.42 19.36 30.00
C ALA A 322 23.17 19.52 30.89
N ILE A 323 22.00 19.81 30.31
CA ILE A 323 20.75 20.02 31.07
C ILE A 323 20.25 18.66 31.59
N PRO A 324 20.01 18.52 32.91
CA PRO A 324 19.45 17.29 33.48
C PRO A 324 18.05 17.01 32.94
N HIS A 325 17.74 15.73 32.71
CA HIS A 325 16.42 15.26 32.29
C HIS A 325 15.91 14.17 33.25
N ASN A 326 14.60 13.89 33.21
CA ASN A 326 13.93 12.98 34.15
C ASN A 326 14.24 11.48 33.97
N GLY A 327 14.89 11.09 32.86
CA GLY A 327 15.33 9.71 32.61
C GLY A 327 14.26 8.76 32.03
N ASP A 328 13.08 9.26 31.64
CA ASP A 328 12.04 8.42 31.00
C ASP A 328 12.47 7.93 29.62
N SER A 329 12.72 6.62 29.50
CA SER A 329 13.19 5.96 28.28
C SER A 329 12.09 5.58 27.30
N ASN A 330 10.82 5.84 27.61
CA ASN A 330 9.72 5.55 26.69
C ASN A 330 9.53 6.72 25.71
N PRO A 331 9.58 6.51 24.38
CA PRO A 331 9.38 7.60 23.42
C PRO A 331 7.93 8.10 23.42
N PRO A 332 7.68 9.42 23.35
CA PRO A 332 6.33 9.92 23.08
C PRO A 332 5.93 9.67 21.61
N PRO A 333 4.62 9.54 21.31
CA PRO A 333 4.14 9.17 19.96
C PRO A 333 4.67 10.05 18.82
N ILE A 334 4.90 11.35 19.09
CA ILE A 334 5.41 12.29 18.08
C ILE A 334 6.84 11.96 17.62
N MET A 335 7.64 11.21 18.39
CA MET A 335 9.03 10.89 18.01
C MET A 335 9.11 10.12 16.69
N ASP A 336 8.10 9.32 16.39
CA ASP A 336 8.02 8.54 15.15
C ASP A 336 7.81 9.46 13.93
N THR A 337 7.02 10.53 14.09
CA THR A 337 6.84 11.55 13.06
C THR A 337 8.11 12.37 12.85
N LEU A 338 8.81 12.74 13.93
CA LEU A 338 9.95 13.67 13.87
C LEU A 338 11.25 13.01 13.42
N PHE A 339 11.40 11.72 13.71
CA PHE A 339 12.59 10.95 13.42
C PHE A 339 12.23 9.67 12.67
N LYS A 340 11.33 9.78 11.68
CA LYS A 340 10.91 8.70 10.76
C LYS A 340 12.07 7.72 10.57
N ALA A 341 11.83 6.46 10.93
CA ALA A 341 12.85 5.41 10.95
C ALA A 341 13.70 5.51 9.68
N THR A 342 14.96 5.90 9.88
CA THR A 342 15.95 6.06 8.82
C THR A 342 16.00 4.75 8.02
N PRO A 343 16.31 4.77 6.71
CA PRO A 343 16.58 3.54 5.97
C PRO A 343 17.49 2.62 6.80
N THR A 344 16.92 1.49 7.16
CA THR A 344 17.52 0.39 7.92
C THR A 344 18.93 0.09 7.40
N GLN A 345 19.88 -0.26 8.27
CA GLN A 345 21.27 -0.52 7.88
C GLN A 345 21.39 -1.62 6.82
N ALA A 346 20.38 -2.50 6.72
CA ALA A 346 20.22 -3.49 5.65
C ALA A 346 20.16 -2.91 4.22
N CYS A 347 19.97 -1.59 4.04
CA CYS A 347 19.85 -0.93 2.73
C CYS A 347 21.17 -0.34 2.19
N LYS A 348 22.33 -0.58 2.86
CA LYS A 348 23.60 0.12 2.54
C LYS A 348 24.47 -0.48 1.45
N ASP A 349 24.14 -1.66 0.92
CA ASP A 349 24.86 -2.24 -0.21
C ASP A 349 24.09 -1.99 -1.51
N GLY A 350 24.73 -1.31 -2.46
CA GLY A 350 24.12 -0.76 -3.67
C GLY A 350 23.18 -1.74 -4.38
N GLU A 351 21.94 -1.30 -4.59
CA GLU A 351 20.84 -1.92 -5.36
C GLU A 351 19.87 -2.89 -4.63
N SER A 352 20.23 -3.51 -3.50
CA SER A 352 19.33 -4.48 -2.84
C SER A 352 19.45 -4.53 -1.30
N PHE A 353 18.42 -5.03 -0.63
CA PHE A 353 18.38 -5.25 0.81
C PHE A 353 17.83 -6.65 1.16
N LEU A 354 18.10 -7.11 2.38
CA LEU A 354 17.52 -8.35 2.90
C LEU A 354 16.24 -8.07 3.69
N TYR A 355 15.20 -8.82 3.37
CA TYR A 355 13.87 -8.75 3.99
C TYR A 355 13.53 -10.08 4.64
N PHE A 356 13.03 -10.05 5.87
CA PHE A 356 12.55 -11.23 6.59
C PHE A 356 11.02 -11.26 6.58
N GLY A 357 10.43 -12.18 5.81
CA GLY A 357 8.99 -12.42 5.77
C GLY A 357 8.59 -13.63 6.60
N PHE A 358 7.68 -13.47 7.56
CA PHE A 358 7.29 -14.53 8.50
C PHE A 358 5.82 -14.96 8.46
N ALA A 359 5.01 -14.31 7.61
CA ALA A 359 3.58 -14.60 7.46
C ALA A 359 3.21 -14.79 5.98
N SER A 360 2.26 -14.03 5.42
CA SER A 360 1.85 -14.24 4.02
C SER A 360 2.95 -14.01 3.00
N ASN A 361 3.97 -13.23 3.36
CA ASN A 361 5.17 -13.02 2.53
C ASN A 361 6.19 -14.19 2.63
N LEU A 362 5.82 -15.29 3.30
CA LEU A 362 6.48 -16.59 3.11
C LEU A 362 6.19 -17.17 1.72
N LEU A 363 5.01 -16.89 1.17
CA LEU A 363 4.60 -17.42 -0.13
C LEU A 363 5.17 -16.55 -1.25
N LYS A 364 5.96 -17.15 -2.15
CA LYS A 364 6.61 -16.44 -3.27
C LYS A 364 5.61 -15.68 -4.12
N ALA A 365 4.52 -16.33 -4.52
CA ALA A 365 3.48 -15.69 -5.33
C ALA A 365 2.86 -14.48 -4.64
N ARG A 366 2.68 -14.54 -3.31
CA ARG A 366 2.17 -13.39 -2.55
C ARG A 366 3.17 -12.26 -2.47
N LEU A 367 4.44 -12.57 -2.23
CA LEU A 367 5.51 -11.58 -2.17
C LEU A 367 5.69 -10.88 -3.53
N HIS A 368 5.65 -11.64 -4.62
CA HIS A 368 5.86 -11.16 -5.99
C HIS A 368 4.75 -10.26 -6.52
N ILE A 369 3.56 -10.24 -5.89
CA ILE A 369 2.54 -9.22 -6.18
C ILE A 369 3.09 -7.80 -5.91
N ALA A 370 3.84 -7.63 -4.82
CA ALA A 370 4.43 -6.36 -4.45
C ALA A 370 5.87 -6.22 -4.99
N THR A 371 6.63 -7.31 -5.00
CA THR A 371 8.06 -7.31 -5.30
C THR A 371 8.41 -8.39 -6.32
N PRO A 372 8.11 -8.17 -7.62
CA PRO A 372 8.30 -9.20 -8.67
C PRO A 372 9.75 -9.70 -8.79
N THR A 373 10.72 -8.92 -8.31
CA THR A 373 12.15 -9.24 -8.40
C THR A 373 12.70 -9.99 -7.18
N GLY A 374 11.85 -10.32 -6.19
CA GLY A 374 12.33 -10.90 -4.94
C GLY A 374 12.95 -12.30 -5.10
N GLU A 375 14.16 -12.47 -4.60
CA GLU A 375 14.89 -13.75 -4.63
C GLU A 375 14.92 -14.39 -3.24
N LEU A 376 14.49 -15.64 -3.12
CA LEU A 376 14.56 -16.38 -1.86
C LEU A 376 16.02 -16.71 -1.53
N VAL A 377 16.48 -16.27 -0.36
CA VAL A 377 17.80 -16.61 0.19
C VAL A 377 17.73 -17.90 1.00
N GLY A 378 16.67 -18.09 1.78
CA GLY A 378 16.42 -19.32 2.53
C GLY A 378 15.67 -19.11 3.85
N PRO A 379 15.38 -20.19 4.58
CA PRO A 379 14.69 -20.12 5.87
C PRO A 379 15.62 -19.54 6.96
N ALA A 380 15.05 -18.76 7.86
CA ALA A 380 15.73 -18.29 9.07
C ALA A 380 14.73 -18.11 10.22
N LYS A 381 15.23 -17.95 11.44
CA LYS A 381 14.42 -17.59 12.60
C LYS A 381 14.89 -16.31 13.26
N ILE A 382 13.95 -15.58 13.84
CA ILE A 382 14.20 -14.47 14.76
C ILE A 382 13.94 -14.94 16.20
N GLU A 383 14.88 -14.69 17.10
CA GLU A 383 14.78 -15.03 18.53
C GLU A 383 14.15 -13.87 19.33
N GLY A 384 13.44 -14.19 20.41
CA GLY A 384 12.84 -13.21 21.31
C GLY A 384 11.51 -12.63 20.82
N TYR A 385 10.90 -13.25 19.82
CA TYR A 385 9.61 -12.85 19.27
C TYR A 385 8.67 -14.04 19.14
N ARG A 386 7.37 -13.79 19.29
CA ARG A 386 6.30 -14.74 18.94
C ARG A 386 5.43 -14.20 17.81
N LEU A 387 4.88 -15.11 17.01
CA LEU A 387 3.87 -14.79 16.01
C LEU A 387 2.54 -14.49 16.72
N CYS A 388 1.86 -13.42 16.30
CA CYS A 388 0.52 -13.07 16.79
C CYS A 388 -0.34 -12.54 15.64
N PHE A 389 -1.64 -12.40 15.86
CA PHE A 389 -2.58 -11.85 14.88
C PHE A 389 -3.37 -10.74 15.56
N GLN A 390 -3.28 -9.52 15.05
CA GLN A 390 -3.76 -8.33 15.75
C GLN A 390 -4.64 -7.45 14.87
N VAL A 391 -5.60 -6.77 15.49
CA VAL A 391 -6.46 -5.74 14.88
C VAL A 391 -6.47 -4.48 15.75
N TYR A 392 -6.90 -3.36 15.17
CA TYR A 392 -7.16 -2.11 15.88
C TYR A 392 -8.68 -1.92 16.13
N PRO A 393 -9.08 -1.07 17.08
CA PRO A 393 -10.50 -0.81 17.37
C PRO A 393 -11.26 -0.29 16.14
N GLY A 394 -12.38 -0.93 15.82
CA GLY A 394 -13.20 -0.59 14.63
C GLY A 394 -12.77 -1.30 13.35
N TRP A 395 -11.83 -2.25 13.41
CA TRP A 395 -11.43 -3.07 12.27
C TRP A 395 -12.60 -3.91 11.72
N SER A 396 -12.96 -3.70 10.46
CA SER A 396 -13.93 -4.53 9.74
C SER A 396 -13.26 -5.78 9.20
N ILE A 397 -13.73 -6.95 9.63
CA ILE A 397 -13.26 -8.24 9.09
C ILE A 397 -13.61 -8.32 7.60
N GLU A 398 -14.83 -7.96 7.19
CA GLU A 398 -15.28 -8.10 5.80
C GLU A 398 -14.52 -7.20 4.81
N GLU A 399 -14.09 -6.02 5.25
CA GLU A 399 -13.35 -5.07 4.40
C GLU A 399 -11.83 -5.32 4.44
N SER A 400 -11.36 -6.19 5.34
CA SER A 400 -9.94 -6.50 5.47
C SER A 400 -9.41 -7.37 4.33
N LEU A 401 -8.16 -7.13 3.92
CA LEU A 401 -7.50 -7.86 2.83
C LEU A 401 -7.57 -9.40 2.97
N TRP A 402 -7.61 -9.89 4.21
CA TRP A 402 -7.55 -11.31 4.53
C TRP A 402 -8.83 -11.86 5.14
N HIS A 403 -9.89 -11.06 5.28
CA HIS A 403 -11.10 -11.43 6.02
C HIS A 403 -10.83 -12.00 7.42
N GLY A 404 -9.81 -11.45 8.10
CA GLY A 404 -9.35 -11.93 9.41
C GLY A 404 -8.16 -11.11 9.91
N ALA A 405 -7.75 -11.37 11.15
CA ALA A 405 -6.65 -10.65 11.76
C ALA A 405 -5.33 -10.89 11.01
N PRO A 406 -4.62 -9.84 10.55
CA PRO A 406 -3.33 -10.00 9.90
C PRO A 406 -2.22 -10.31 10.93
N ALA A 407 -1.14 -10.94 10.46
CA ALA A 407 -0.06 -11.40 11.30
C ALA A 407 0.91 -10.28 11.69
N SER A 408 1.36 -10.29 12.93
CA SER A 408 2.40 -9.43 13.50
C SER A 408 3.36 -10.29 14.33
N ILE A 409 4.41 -9.67 14.84
CA ILE A 409 5.31 -10.26 15.84
C ILE A 409 5.31 -9.42 17.10
N LEU A 410 5.40 -10.05 18.26
CA LEU A 410 5.52 -9.38 19.55
C LEU A 410 6.73 -9.90 20.29
N GLU A 411 7.40 -9.02 21.03
CA GLU A 411 8.51 -9.40 21.89
C GLU A 411 8.04 -10.44 22.92
N SER A 412 8.73 -11.56 22.96
CA SER A 412 8.44 -12.67 23.87
C SER A 412 9.76 -13.41 24.14
N PRO A 413 10.43 -13.09 25.27
CA PRO A 413 11.70 -13.72 25.62
C PRO A 413 11.59 -15.24 25.68
N GLY A 414 12.39 -15.94 24.89
CA GLY A 414 12.42 -17.40 24.81
C GLY A 414 11.59 -18.01 23.68
N ASP A 415 10.74 -17.21 23.02
CA ASP A 415 10.05 -17.62 21.80
C ASP A 415 10.88 -17.27 20.56
N HIS A 416 10.54 -17.91 19.44
CA HIS A 416 11.12 -17.59 18.14
C HIS A 416 10.07 -17.69 17.04
N VAL A 417 10.30 -16.94 15.95
CA VAL A 417 9.48 -16.97 14.75
C VAL A 417 10.33 -17.41 13.58
N TRP A 418 9.91 -18.46 12.88
CA TRP A 418 10.50 -18.85 11.61
C TRP A 418 9.91 -18.03 10.47
N GLY A 419 10.77 -17.67 9.53
CA GLY A 419 10.47 -16.90 8.34
C GLY A 419 11.37 -17.27 7.16
N ALA A 420 11.20 -16.52 6.08
CA ALA A 420 12.00 -16.60 4.87
C ALA A 420 12.79 -15.30 4.69
N VAL A 421 14.09 -15.43 4.42
CA VAL A 421 14.95 -14.32 4.03
C VAL A 421 14.86 -14.15 2.52
N TRP A 422 14.55 -12.93 2.10
CA TRP A 422 14.44 -12.54 0.71
C TRP A 422 15.46 -11.45 0.39
N ARG A 423 16.03 -11.49 -0.80
CA ARG A 423 16.82 -10.39 -1.37
C ARG A 423 15.92 -9.60 -2.31
N LEU A 424 15.70 -8.33 -1.96
CA LEU A 424 14.77 -7.45 -2.67
C LEU A 424 15.51 -6.22 -3.19
N LYS A 425 15.11 -5.68 -4.34
CA LYS A 425 15.68 -4.44 -4.86
C LYS A 425 15.20 -3.25 -4.04
N ASN A 426 16.04 -2.23 -3.88
CA ASN A 426 15.64 -1.00 -3.18
C ASN A 426 14.46 -0.29 -3.86
N SER A 427 14.29 -0.46 -5.18
CA SER A 427 13.11 0.05 -5.92
C SER A 427 11.79 -0.53 -5.44
N ASP A 428 11.82 -1.74 -4.87
CA ASP A 428 10.62 -2.49 -4.48
C ASP A 428 10.22 -2.17 -3.04
N LEU A 429 11.02 -1.35 -2.31
CA LEU A 429 10.78 -0.96 -0.92
C LEU A 429 9.44 -0.25 -0.76
N ALA A 430 9.09 0.64 -1.69
CA ALA A 430 7.82 1.37 -1.69
C ALA A 430 6.58 0.46 -1.82
N ASN A 431 6.76 -0.76 -2.36
CA ASN A 431 5.67 -1.71 -2.51
C ASN A 431 5.49 -2.60 -1.27
N LEU A 432 6.51 -2.69 -0.41
CA LEU A 432 6.48 -3.44 0.85
C LEU A 432 6.05 -2.58 2.03
N ASP A 433 6.49 -1.32 2.05
CA ASP A 433 6.09 -0.37 3.07
C ASP A 433 4.59 -0.12 2.91
N PRO A 434 3.76 -0.64 3.85
CA PRO A 434 2.33 -0.42 3.74
C PRO A 434 2.04 1.07 3.85
N PRO A 435 0.96 1.57 3.21
CA PRO A 435 0.54 2.96 3.35
C PRO A 435 0.49 3.33 4.84
N GLU A 436 1.07 4.48 5.17
CA GLU A 436 1.40 4.94 6.52
C GLU A 436 0.22 4.73 7.49
N SER A 437 0.27 3.70 8.38
CA SER A 437 -0.45 3.62 9.68
C SER A 437 -0.42 2.25 10.37
N SER A 438 -0.30 1.13 9.66
CA SER A 438 -0.55 -0.19 10.28
C SER A 438 0.70 -0.94 10.76
N TYR A 439 1.83 -0.88 10.04
CA TYR A 439 3.06 -1.61 10.40
C TYR A 439 4.29 -0.69 10.42
N ARG A 440 5.18 -0.88 11.39
CA ARG A 440 6.52 -0.30 11.44
C ARG A 440 7.53 -1.25 10.81
N ALA A 441 8.44 -0.71 10.02
CA ALA A 441 9.63 -1.42 9.60
C ALA A 441 10.74 -1.29 10.64
N PHE A 442 11.52 -2.35 10.85
CA PHE A 442 12.71 -2.31 11.70
C PHE A 442 13.72 -3.39 11.31
N ASP A 443 14.98 -3.22 11.75
CA ASP A 443 16.06 -4.17 11.53
C ASP A 443 16.04 -5.27 12.59
N VAL A 444 16.20 -6.51 12.12
CA VAL A 444 16.31 -7.71 12.96
C VAL A 444 17.47 -8.57 12.49
N THR A 445 18.16 -9.20 13.44
CA THR A 445 19.12 -10.26 13.11
C THR A 445 18.39 -11.59 13.14
N VAL A 446 18.46 -12.33 12.04
CA VAL A 446 17.83 -13.65 11.90
C VAL A 446 18.89 -14.71 11.62
N THR A 447 18.69 -15.91 12.14
CA THR A 447 19.66 -17.01 12.06
C THR A 447 19.09 -18.14 11.22
N SER A 448 19.81 -18.56 10.17
CA SER A 448 19.44 -19.73 9.35
C SER A 448 19.71 -21.06 10.07
N PRO A 449 19.15 -22.19 9.57
CA PRO A 449 19.36 -23.51 10.17
C PRO A 449 20.83 -23.94 10.32
N ASP A 450 21.71 -23.45 9.45
CA ASP A 450 23.16 -23.69 9.49
C ASP A 450 23.92 -22.74 10.44
N GLY A 451 23.22 -21.84 11.14
CA GLY A 451 23.79 -20.92 12.12
C GLY A 451 24.29 -19.59 11.54
N LYS A 452 24.10 -19.32 10.25
CA LYS A 452 24.48 -18.03 9.66
C LYS A 452 23.48 -16.93 10.02
N GLU A 453 24.00 -15.77 10.38
CA GLU A 453 23.20 -14.59 10.72
C GLU A 453 23.02 -13.67 9.52
N TYR A 454 21.82 -13.10 9.40
CA TYR A 454 21.45 -12.11 8.40
C TYR A 454 20.84 -10.90 9.11
N LEU A 455 21.33 -9.71 8.78
CA LEU A 455 20.65 -8.47 9.13
C LEU A 455 19.54 -8.22 8.10
N CYS A 456 18.29 -8.20 8.54
CA CYS A 456 17.13 -8.09 7.66
C CYS A 456 16.17 -7.00 8.15
N ARG A 457 15.52 -6.33 7.21
CA ARG A 457 14.32 -5.55 7.49
C ARG A 457 13.13 -6.47 7.71
N THR A 458 12.29 -6.19 8.69
CA THR A 458 11.00 -6.86 8.91
C THR A 458 9.92 -5.85 9.31
N TYR A 459 8.68 -6.31 9.47
CA TYR A 459 7.54 -5.46 9.84
C TYR A 459 6.81 -5.96 11.09
N GLN A 460 6.35 -5.02 11.92
CA GLN A 460 5.52 -5.29 13.10
C GLN A 460 4.36 -4.29 13.16
N MET A 461 3.17 -4.73 13.56
CA MET A 461 2.01 -3.86 13.65
C MET A 461 2.17 -2.79 14.76
N ILE A 462 1.83 -1.52 14.48
CA ILE A 462 2.01 -0.38 15.40
C ILE A 462 0.84 -0.25 16.39
N ASN A 463 -0.40 -0.40 15.89
CA ASN A 463 -1.64 -0.16 16.65
C ASN A 463 -2.44 -1.46 16.91
N GLY A 464 -1.77 -2.61 16.88
CA GLY A 464 -2.40 -3.90 17.20
C GLY A 464 -2.74 -3.98 18.68
N LEU A 465 -3.94 -3.55 19.06
CA LEU A 465 -4.37 -3.49 20.47
C LEU A 465 -5.10 -4.76 20.92
N GLN A 466 -5.67 -5.52 19.99
CA GLN A 466 -6.45 -6.72 20.29
C GLN A 466 -5.98 -7.91 19.43
N GLU A 467 -5.69 -9.04 20.09
CA GLU A 467 -5.45 -10.29 19.38
C GLU A 467 -6.78 -10.88 18.91
N GLU A 468 -6.85 -11.23 17.63
CA GLU A 468 -8.04 -11.80 16.98
C GLU A 468 -7.63 -12.96 16.07
N LEU A 469 -8.61 -13.77 15.66
CA LEU A 469 -8.32 -14.95 14.84
C LEU A 469 -8.07 -14.59 13.36
N PRO A 470 -7.05 -15.17 12.71
CA PRO A 470 -6.86 -15.07 11.26
C PRO A 470 -7.96 -15.82 10.50
N SER A 471 -8.06 -15.60 9.19
CA SER A 471 -8.99 -16.37 8.35
C SER A 471 -8.37 -17.71 7.90
N PRO A 472 -9.20 -18.73 7.57
CA PRO A 472 -8.69 -20.00 7.05
C PRO A 472 -7.89 -19.81 5.74
N HIS A 473 -8.30 -18.88 4.88
CA HIS A 473 -7.60 -18.56 3.63
C HIS A 473 -6.22 -17.94 3.88
N TYR A 474 -6.12 -17.04 4.86
CA TYR A 474 -4.85 -16.44 5.24
C TYR A 474 -3.89 -17.47 5.82
N MET A 475 -4.40 -18.34 6.71
CA MET A 475 -3.60 -19.43 7.29
C MET A 475 -3.13 -20.44 6.24
N LYS A 476 -3.94 -20.70 5.21
CA LYS A 476 -3.51 -21.50 4.05
C LYS A 476 -2.32 -20.85 3.35
N VAL A 477 -2.38 -19.55 3.04
CA VAL A 477 -1.25 -18.83 2.42
C VAL A 477 0.02 -18.89 3.28
N ILE A 478 -0.10 -18.68 4.60
CA ILE A 478 1.03 -18.73 5.53
C ILE A 478 1.65 -20.14 5.57
N SER A 479 0.83 -21.18 5.74
CA SER A 479 1.31 -22.55 5.88
C SER A 479 1.89 -23.12 4.59
N GLU A 480 1.32 -22.79 3.43
CA GLU A 480 1.84 -23.17 2.12
C GLU A 480 3.15 -22.43 1.81
N GLY A 481 3.21 -21.13 2.12
CA GLY A 481 4.45 -20.36 2.01
C GLY A 481 5.56 -20.87 2.92
N ALA A 482 5.22 -21.36 4.11
CA ALA A 482 6.18 -21.98 5.02
C ALA A 482 6.78 -23.27 4.44
N VAL A 483 5.97 -24.10 3.78
CA VAL A 483 6.42 -25.31 3.09
C VAL A 483 7.31 -24.93 1.90
N GLU A 484 6.87 -24.00 1.04
CA GLU A 484 7.64 -23.53 -0.11
C GLU A 484 9.02 -22.96 0.30
N SER A 485 9.04 -22.14 1.36
CA SER A 485 10.26 -21.50 1.84
C SER A 485 11.19 -22.44 2.63
N GLY A 486 10.83 -23.71 2.78
CA GLY A 486 11.66 -24.71 3.45
C GLY A 486 11.76 -24.54 4.97
N LEU A 487 10.73 -23.99 5.62
CA LEU A 487 10.70 -23.87 7.08
C LEU A 487 10.63 -25.27 7.74
N PRO A 488 11.10 -25.43 8.99
CA PRO A 488 11.08 -26.72 9.68
C PRO A 488 9.67 -27.33 9.77
N GLU A 489 9.57 -28.65 9.55
CA GLU A 489 8.28 -29.37 9.60
C GLU A 489 7.52 -29.18 10.91
N THR A 490 8.24 -29.06 12.03
CA THR A 490 7.66 -28.80 13.36
C THR A 490 6.97 -27.44 13.41
N TYR A 491 7.55 -26.42 12.77
CA TYR A 491 6.96 -25.09 12.69
C TYR A 491 5.79 -25.04 11.70
N VAL A 492 5.88 -25.76 10.58
CA VAL A 492 4.74 -25.92 9.65
C VAL A 492 3.54 -26.58 10.36
N LYS A 493 3.77 -27.61 11.18
CA LYS A 493 2.73 -28.23 12.00
C LYS A 493 2.13 -27.24 13.01
N PHE A 494 2.96 -26.43 13.65
CA PHE A 494 2.50 -25.35 14.53
C PHE A 494 1.60 -24.37 13.78
N LEU A 495 2.02 -23.85 12.62
CA LEU A 495 1.21 -22.93 11.81
C LEU A 495 -0.15 -23.54 11.42
N LYS A 496 -0.19 -24.82 11.03
CA LYS A 496 -1.42 -25.54 10.70
C LYS A 496 -2.33 -25.79 11.91
N SER A 497 -1.82 -25.68 13.13
CA SER A 497 -2.59 -25.86 14.37
C SER A 497 -3.22 -24.57 14.90
N ILE A 498 -2.86 -23.40 14.34
CA ILE A 498 -3.40 -22.11 14.74
C ILE A 498 -4.89 -22.04 14.39
N LYS A 499 -5.72 -21.72 15.39
CA LYS A 499 -7.17 -21.54 15.19
C LYS A 499 -7.44 -20.32 14.30
N HIS A 500 -8.46 -20.43 13.47
CA HIS A 500 -8.92 -19.36 12.58
C HIS A 500 -10.41 -19.04 12.83
N ASN A 501 -10.86 -17.88 12.35
CA ASN A 501 -12.22 -17.36 12.56
C ASN A 501 -13.32 -18.11 11.78
N GLY A 502 -12.96 -19.07 10.91
CA GLY A 502 -13.92 -19.85 10.13
C GLY A 502 -14.57 -19.10 8.96
N HIS A 503 -14.07 -17.91 8.60
CA HIS A 503 -14.63 -17.11 7.51
C HIS A 503 -14.46 -17.81 6.15
N ILE A 504 -15.58 -18.25 5.58
CA ILE A 504 -15.60 -19.16 4.41
C ILE A 504 -15.33 -18.42 3.10
N ASN A 505 -15.73 -17.15 2.98
CA ASN A 505 -15.58 -16.40 1.73
C ASN A 505 -14.11 -16.02 1.49
N PRO A 506 -13.53 -16.37 0.34
CA PRO A 506 -12.15 -16.05 0.02
C PRO A 506 -11.96 -14.54 -0.11
N PRO A 507 -10.87 -13.98 0.41
CA PRO A 507 -10.54 -12.59 0.15
C PRO A 507 -10.17 -12.37 -1.32
N ALA A 508 -10.40 -11.15 -1.83
CA ALA A 508 -10.20 -10.82 -3.25
C ALA A 508 -8.79 -11.17 -3.75
N ILE A 509 -7.76 -11.07 -2.90
CA ILE A 509 -6.37 -11.41 -3.22
C ILE A 509 -6.17 -12.88 -3.61
N MET A 510 -7.07 -13.79 -3.19
CA MET A 510 -7.00 -15.20 -3.57
C MET A 510 -7.16 -15.41 -5.08
N SER A 511 -7.77 -14.46 -5.80
CA SER A 511 -7.87 -14.50 -7.27
C SER A 511 -6.51 -14.38 -7.93
N GLN A 512 -5.66 -13.50 -7.41
CA GLN A 512 -4.29 -13.29 -7.90
C GLN A 512 -3.38 -14.47 -7.56
N LEU A 513 -3.66 -15.19 -6.46
CA LEU A 513 -2.87 -16.34 -6.00
C LEU A 513 -3.34 -17.67 -6.62
N PHE A 514 -4.44 -17.67 -7.37
CA PHE A 514 -5.07 -18.91 -7.84
C PHE A 514 -4.17 -19.74 -8.75
N LYS A 515 -3.52 -19.10 -9.73
CA LYS A 515 -2.56 -19.75 -10.65
C LYS A 515 -1.50 -20.55 -9.89
N TYR A 516 -1.02 -19.98 -8.78
CA TYR A 516 -0.01 -20.64 -7.95
C TYR A 516 -0.56 -21.91 -7.31
N PHE A 517 -1.69 -21.82 -6.59
CA PHE A 517 -2.27 -22.99 -5.92
C PHE A 517 -2.70 -24.10 -6.88
N PHE A 518 -3.05 -23.75 -8.11
CA PHE A 518 -3.47 -24.73 -9.12
C PHE A 518 -2.30 -25.57 -9.64
N PHE A 519 -1.14 -24.98 -9.89
CA PHE A 519 0.00 -25.69 -10.51
C PHE A 519 1.05 -26.19 -9.53
N PHE A 520 1.22 -25.55 -8.37
CA PHE A 520 2.36 -25.78 -7.49
C PHE A 520 2.43 -27.20 -6.89
N TRP A 521 1.28 -27.87 -6.72
CA TRP A 521 1.19 -29.22 -6.12
C TRP A 521 1.12 -30.38 -7.14
N THR A 522 1.32 -30.14 -8.44
CA THR A 522 1.27 -31.17 -9.50
C THR A 522 2.50 -32.10 -9.56
N SER A 523 3.39 -32.02 -8.57
CA SER A 523 4.67 -32.75 -8.59
C SER A 523 4.74 -33.93 -7.61
N THR A 524 3.64 -34.66 -7.43
CA THR A 524 3.67 -36.06 -6.93
C THR A 524 2.46 -36.78 -7.53
N SER A 525 2.60 -37.77 -8.41
CA SER A 525 2.84 -39.15 -7.98
C SER A 525 2.87 -40.14 -9.16
N ASP A 526 3.51 -41.28 -8.89
CA ASP A 526 3.15 -42.66 -9.28
C ASP A 526 2.91 -43.05 -10.74
N GLY A 527 3.89 -43.77 -11.30
CA GLY A 527 3.78 -45.19 -11.72
C GLY A 527 2.86 -45.61 -12.87
N TYR A 528 1.86 -44.82 -13.27
CA TYR A 528 0.90 -45.19 -14.31
C TYR A 528 1.23 -44.49 -15.64
N LYS A 529 1.14 -45.25 -16.75
CA LYS A 529 1.25 -44.72 -18.12
C LYS A 529 -0.02 -43.94 -18.48
N SER A 530 -0.19 -42.73 -17.95
CA SER A 530 -1.27 -41.81 -18.33
C SER A 530 -0.80 -40.79 -19.36
N VAL A 531 -1.73 -40.33 -20.22
CA VAL A 531 -1.45 -39.20 -21.13
C VAL A 531 -1.35 -37.93 -20.31
N ARG A 532 -0.25 -37.19 -20.48
CA ARG A 532 -0.03 -35.86 -19.91
C ARG A 532 -0.12 -34.80 -21.01
N ALA A 533 -0.59 -33.62 -20.64
CA ALA A 533 -0.63 -32.48 -21.55
C ALA A 533 0.78 -31.95 -21.85
N ALA A 534 0.93 -31.14 -22.90
CA ALA A 534 2.15 -30.38 -23.15
C ALA A 534 2.40 -29.36 -22.02
N ASP A 535 3.64 -28.88 -21.88
CA ASP A 535 4.07 -28.05 -20.73
C ASP A 535 3.28 -26.74 -20.57
N ASP A 536 2.68 -26.22 -21.64
CA ASP A 536 1.84 -25.01 -21.70
C ASP A 536 0.34 -25.28 -21.53
N LYS A 537 -0.07 -26.56 -21.48
CA LYS A 537 -1.47 -26.99 -21.38
C LYS A 537 -1.69 -27.92 -20.20
N PHE A 538 -2.95 -28.13 -19.84
CA PHE A 538 -3.35 -29.17 -18.87
C PHE A 538 -4.68 -29.81 -19.26
N PHE A 539 -4.91 -31.04 -18.78
CA PHE A 539 -6.20 -31.70 -18.92
C PHE A 539 -7.05 -31.42 -17.68
N TYR A 540 -8.31 -31.07 -17.90
CA TYR A 540 -9.30 -30.81 -16.87
C TYR A 540 -10.48 -31.78 -17.02
N PHE A 541 -10.78 -32.54 -15.98
CA PHE A 541 -11.93 -33.42 -15.93
C PHE A 541 -13.09 -32.74 -15.20
N CYS A 542 -14.18 -32.49 -15.94
CA CYS A 542 -15.42 -31.95 -15.37
C CYS A 542 -16.54 -32.99 -15.34
N TYR A 543 -17.40 -32.92 -14.31
CA TYR A 543 -18.45 -33.91 -14.07
C TYR A 543 -19.81 -33.29 -13.69
N ALA A 544 -19.93 -31.96 -13.74
CA ALA A 544 -21.10 -31.20 -13.28
C ALA A 544 -21.52 -30.12 -14.29
N SER A 545 -21.86 -28.90 -13.85
CA SER A 545 -22.32 -27.83 -14.76
C SER A 545 -21.30 -27.40 -15.83
N ASN A 546 -20.02 -27.70 -15.65
CA ASN A 546 -18.98 -27.53 -16.67
C ASN A 546 -19.05 -28.58 -17.81
N LEU A 547 -20.00 -29.52 -17.77
CA LEU A 547 -20.27 -30.45 -18.88
C LEU A 547 -20.90 -29.73 -20.09
N LEU A 548 -21.71 -28.70 -19.85
CA LEU A 548 -22.37 -27.95 -20.93
C LEU A 548 -21.37 -26.97 -21.56
N LYS A 549 -21.10 -27.15 -22.85
CA LYS A 549 -20.08 -26.40 -23.58
C LYS A 549 -20.36 -24.90 -23.60
N SER A 550 -21.60 -24.50 -23.87
CA SER A 550 -21.99 -23.07 -23.91
C SER A 550 -21.68 -22.39 -22.58
N ARG A 551 -21.93 -23.06 -21.46
CA ARG A 551 -21.59 -22.56 -20.13
C ARG A 551 -20.07 -22.54 -19.91
N PHE A 552 -19.38 -23.62 -20.26
CA PHE A 552 -17.95 -23.72 -19.98
C PHE A 552 -17.15 -22.66 -20.76
N HIS A 553 -17.52 -22.42 -22.03
CA HIS A 553 -16.91 -21.42 -22.90
C HIS A 553 -17.24 -19.96 -22.53
N LEU A 554 -18.25 -19.69 -21.67
CA LEU A 554 -18.42 -18.35 -21.09
C LEU A 554 -17.20 -17.93 -20.26
N TYR A 555 -16.55 -18.90 -19.61
CA TYR A 555 -15.44 -18.63 -18.71
C TYR A 555 -14.09 -19.07 -19.28
N VAL A 556 -14.06 -20.12 -20.11
CA VAL A 556 -12.83 -20.63 -20.74
C VAL A 556 -13.06 -20.81 -22.25
N PRO A 557 -13.03 -19.72 -23.06
CA PRO A 557 -13.36 -19.78 -24.49
C PRO A 557 -12.42 -20.68 -25.32
N SER A 558 -11.19 -20.86 -24.84
CA SER A 558 -10.15 -21.66 -25.49
C SER A 558 -10.28 -23.16 -25.25
N ALA A 559 -11.19 -23.61 -24.37
CA ALA A 559 -11.20 -24.99 -23.92
C ALA A 559 -11.53 -25.95 -25.06
N GLU A 560 -10.62 -26.90 -25.31
CA GLU A 560 -10.75 -27.88 -26.38
C GLU A 560 -11.32 -29.18 -25.83
N PHE A 561 -12.39 -29.67 -26.43
CA PHE A 561 -12.96 -30.97 -26.07
C PHE A 561 -11.98 -32.09 -26.44
N VAL A 562 -11.73 -33.02 -25.50
CA VAL A 562 -10.84 -34.17 -25.73
C VAL A 562 -11.66 -35.46 -25.86
N SER A 563 -12.36 -35.87 -24.80
CA SER A 563 -13.13 -37.12 -24.79
C SER A 563 -14.07 -37.20 -23.58
N PRO A 564 -15.19 -37.93 -23.67
CA PRO A 564 -15.88 -38.46 -22.50
C PRO A 564 -14.92 -39.34 -21.69
N ALA A 565 -15.04 -39.34 -20.37
CA ALA A 565 -14.22 -40.21 -19.54
C ALA A 565 -14.93 -40.60 -18.25
N LYS A 566 -14.44 -41.69 -17.68
CA LYS A 566 -14.92 -42.27 -16.43
C LYS A 566 -13.84 -42.15 -15.35
N LEU A 567 -14.26 -41.64 -14.19
CA LEU A 567 -13.50 -41.62 -12.95
C LEU A 567 -14.03 -42.73 -12.03
N GLU A 568 -13.18 -43.71 -11.73
CA GLU A 568 -13.51 -44.86 -10.86
C GLU A 568 -13.30 -44.52 -9.38
N GLY A 569 -14.10 -45.08 -8.49
CA GLY A 569 -13.91 -44.95 -7.04
C GLY A 569 -14.53 -43.68 -6.44
N TYR A 570 -15.44 -43.04 -7.16
CA TYR A 570 -16.12 -41.81 -6.75
C TYR A 570 -17.60 -41.85 -7.11
N LYS A 571 -18.44 -41.17 -6.33
CA LYS A 571 -19.85 -40.88 -6.65
C LYS A 571 -20.12 -39.38 -6.57
N LEU A 572 -21.19 -38.92 -7.21
CA LEU A 572 -21.65 -37.54 -7.06
C LEU A 572 -22.26 -37.34 -5.66
N ASN A 573 -21.98 -36.19 -5.06
CA ASN A 573 -22.68 -35.68 -3.88
C ASN A 573 -23.09 -34.22 -4.08
N PHE A 574 -24.10 -33.79 -3.34
CA PHE A 574 -24.67 -32.46 -3.45
C PHE A 574 -24.74 -31.83 -2.08
N ARG A 575 -24.00 -30.73 -1.87
CA ARG A 575 -23.87 -30.11 -0.55
C ARG A 575 -24.11 -28.60 -0.59
N SER A 576 -24.72 -28.09 0.47
CA SER A 576 -24.85 -26.67 0.78
C SER A 576 -23.96 -26.30 1.98
N TYR A 577 -23.77 -25.00 2.22
CA TYR A 577 -22.83 -24.50 3.24
C TYR A 577 -23.54 -23.75 4.36
N PRO A 578 -22.93 -23.63 5.55
CA PRO A 578 -23.41 -22.71 6.59
C PRO A 578 -23.44 -21.27 6.09
N GLY A 579 -24.51 -20.51 6.39
CA GLY A 579 -24.70 -19.13 5.93
C GLY A 579 -25.19 -19.01 4.48
N TRP A 580 -25.56 -20.12 3.85
CA TRP A 580 -26.01 -20.15 2.47
C TRP A 580 -27.51 -19.86 2.36
N SER A 581 -27.87 -18.87 1.54
CA SER A 581 -29.26 -18.55 1.22
C SER A 581 -29.58 -19.01 -0.21
N LEU A 582 -30.71 -19.71 -0.36
CA LEU A 582 -31.26 -20.10 -1.67
C LEU A 582 -31.43 -18.88 -2.58
N GLU A 583 -31.78 -17.71 -2.02
CA GLU A 583 -32.04 -16.48 -2.78
C GLU A 583 -30.79 -15.83 -3.37
N THR A 584 -29.63 -16.00 -2.73
CA THR A 584 -28.36 -15.35 -3.13
C THR A 584 -27.41 -16.28 -3.89
N SER A 585 -27.66 -17.59 -3.87
CA SER A 585 -26.81 -18.56 -4.56
C SER A 585 -26.98 -18.49 -6.09
N GLN A 586 -25.87 -18.65 -6.84
CA GLN A 586 -25.88 -18.63 -8.31
C GLN A 586 -26.83 -19.68 -8.92
N TRP A 587 -27.11 -20.76 -8.20
CA TRP A 587 -27.91 -21.90 -8.69
C TRP A 587 -29.21 -22.15 -7.94
N ARG A 588 -29.51 -21.40 -6.87
CA ARG A 588 -30.71 -21.58 -6.04
C ARG A 588 -30.88 -23.01 -5.51
N GLY A 589 -29.78 -23.70 -5.22
CA GLY A 589 -29.76 -25.10 -4.77
C GLY A 589 -28.33 -25.66 -4.78
N SER A 590 -28.10 -26.76 -4.06
CA SER A 590 -26.77 -27.35 -3.77
C SER A 590 -25.90 -27.56 -5.01
N LEU A 591 -24.57 -27.49 -4.81
CA LEU A 591 -23.60 -27.70 -5.88
C LEU A 591 -23.13 -29.15 -5.89
N CYS A 592 -22.77 -29.63 -7.08
CA CYS A 592 -22.27 -30.99 -7.27
C CYS A 592 -20.78 -31.09 -6.94
N SER A 593 -20.41 -32.10 -6.17
CA SER A 593 -19.03 -32.55 -5.98
C SER A 593 -18.97 -34.07 -6.13
N ILE A 594 -17.76 -34.61 -6.02
CA ILE A 594 -17.52 -36.04 -5.91
C ILE A 594 -17.21 -36.41 -4.46
N GLU A 595 -17.45 -37.64 -4.05
CA GLU A 595 -16.88 -38.20 -2.82
C GLU A 595 -16.41 -39.62 -3.05
N GLN A 596 -15.43 -40.06 -2.27
CA GLN A 596 -14.79 -41.35 -2.46
C GLN A 596 -15.78 -42.49 -2.14
N ASP A 597 -15.99 -43.35 -3.12
CA ASP A 597 -16.79 -44.57 -3.01
C ASP A 597 -16.21 -45.63 -3.94
N ARG A 598 -15.56 -46.64 -3.35
CA ARG A 598 -14.80 -47.66 -4.09
C ARG A 598 -15.63 -48.49 -5.06
N GLN A 599 -16.96 -48.47 -4.96
CA GLN A 599 -17.86 -49.24 -5.82
C GLN A 599 -18.54 -48.39 -6.89
N ALA A 600 -18.39 -47.07 -6.81
CA ALA A 600 -19.05 -46.12 -7.71
C ALA A 600 -18.09 -45.58 -8.77
N HIS A 601 -18.68 -44.95 -9.78
CA HIS A 601 -17.95 -44.20 -10.79
C HIS A 601 -18.72 -42.96 -11.22
N VAL A 602 -17.98 -41.97 -11.73
CA VAL A 602 -18.51 -40.71 -12.25
C VAL A 602 -18.10 -40.58 -13.71
N TRP A 603 -19.07 -40.32 -14.58
CA TRP A 603 -18.79 -39.93 -15.96
C TRP A 603 -18.69 -38.42 -16.07
N GLY A 604 -17.76 -37.98 -16.93
CA GLY A 604 -17.50 -36.59 -17.20
C GLY A 604 -16.78 -36.38 -18.52
N VAL A 605 -16.21 -35.19 -18.71
CA VAL A 605 -15.53 -34.79 -19.94
C VAL A 605 -14.12 -34.32 -19.63
N ILE A 606 -13.18 -34.75 -20.47
CA ILE A 606 -11.83 -34.22 -20.52
C ILE A 606 -11.81 -33.01 -21.44
N TRP A 607 -11.39 -31.88 -20.90
CA TRP A 607 -11.05 -30.68 -21.64
C TRP A 607 -9.54 -30.46 -21.64
N ARG A 608 -9.00 -29.93 -22.73
CA ARG A 608 -7.61 -29.45 -22.83
C ARG A 608 -7.62 -27.93 -22.80
N LEU A 609 -6.90 -27.35 -21.84
CA LEU A 609 -6.88 -25.91 -21.59
C LEU A 609 -5.44 -25.39 -21.65
N ASP A 610 -5.29 -24.12 -22.02
CA ASP A 610 -4.04 -23.38 -21.82
C ASP A 610 -3.88 -23.05 -20.33
N LYS A 611 -2.64 -23.09 -19.82
CA LYS A 611 -2.35 -22.68 -18.44
C LYS A 611 -2.71 -21.22 -18.18
N SER A 612 -2.74 -20.35 -19.20
CA SER A 612 -3.19 -18.95 -19.08
C SER A 612 -4.66 -18.85 -18.68
N ASP A 613 -5.48 -19.81 -19.09
CA ASP A 613 -6.95 -19.74 -18.98
C ASP A 613 -7.48 -20.41 -17.71
N VAL A 614 -6.57 -20.82 -16.83
CA VAL A 614 -6.90 -21.40 -15.53
C VAL A 614 -7.78 -20.45 -14.71
N GLU A 615 -7.57 -19.13 -14.81
CA GLU A 615 -8.41 -18.12 -14.15
C GLU A 615 -9.87 -18.15 -14.59
N GLY A 616 -10.17 -18.60 -15.80
CA GLY A 616 -11.55 -18.83 -16.23
C GLY A 616 -12.24 -19.95 -15.45
N LEU A 617 -11.49 -20.86 -14.84
CA LEU A 617 -12.04 -21.84 -13.92
C LEU A 617 -12.39 -21.20 -12.55
N TYR A 618 -11.69 -20.13 -12.14
CA TYR A 618 -11.77 -19.48 -10.82
C TYR A 618 -13.18 -19.16 -10.30
N PRO A 619 -14.15 -18.65 -11.10
CA PRO A 619 -15.48 -18.29 -10.59
C PRO A 619 -16.26 -19.46 -9.99
N THR A 620 -15.81 -20.69 -10.20
CA THR A 620 -16.52 -21.91 -9.78
C THR A 620 -15.88 -22.65 -8.60
N LEU A 621 -14.72 -22.21 -8.09
CA LEU A 621 -13.75 -23.14 -7.47
C LEU A 621 -13.20 -22.78 -6.10
N TYR A 622 -13.57 -21.64 -5.54
CA TYR A 622 -13.08 -21.20 -4.23
C TYR A 622 -13.48 -22.11 -3.06
N ARG A 623 -14.29 -23.16 -3.32
CA ARG A 623 -14.73 -24.16 -2.34
C ARG A 623 -14.21 -25.58 -2.61
N TYR A 624 -13.34 -25.75 -3.61
CA TYR A 624 -12.87 -27.04 -4.08
C TYR A 624 -11.35 -27.17 -3.96
N SER A 625 -10.89 -28.33 -3.48
CA SER A 625 -9.52 -28.82 -3.71
C SER A 625 -9.37 -29.25 -5.18
N SER A 626 -8.18 -29.08 -5.77
CA SER A 626 -7.89 -29.54 -7.13
C SER A 626 -6.91 -30.72 -7.13
N PRO A 627 -7.39 -31.96 -6.89
CA PRO A 627 -6.54 -33.13 -7.05
C PRO A 627 -6.29 -33.42 -8.53
N GLU A 628 -5.11 -33.97 -8.83
CA GLU A 628 -4.94 -34.76 -10.04
C GLU A 628 -5.62 -36.11 -9.86
N VAL A 629 -6.45 -36.49 -10.83
CA VAL A 629 -7.12 -37.78 -10.90
C VAL A 629 -6.79 -38.46 -12.23
N THR A 630 -6.76 -39.79 -12.20
CA THR A 630 -6.68 -40.57 -13.44
C THR A 630 -8.09 -40.93 -13.90
N VAL A 631 -8.44 -40.54 -15.13
CA VAL A 631 -9.71 -40.90 -15.76
C VAL A 631 -9.47 -41.74 -17.01
N THR A 632 -10.44 -42.59 -17.37
CA THR A 632 -10.32 -43.51 -18.50
C THR A 632 -11.38 -43.23 -19.55
N THR A 633 -11.00 -43.08 -20.83
CA THR A 633 -11.94 -42.87 -21.94
C THR A 633 -12.68 -44.18 -22.29
N PRO A 634 -13.80 -44.13 -23.04
CA PRO A 634 -14.49 -45.33 -23.54
C PRO A 634 -13.58 -46.32 -24.29
N GLU A 635 -12.53 -45.82 -24.94
CA GLU A 635 -11.54 -46.62 -25.68
C GLU A 635 -10.48 -47.26 -24.76
N GLY A 636 -10.52 -46.99 -23.45
CA GLY A 636 -9.60 -47.54 -22.46
C GLY A 636 -8.33 -46.70 -22.25
N GLN A 637 -8.24 -45.49 -22.80
CA GLN A 637 -7.08 -44.62 -22.64
C GLN A 637 -7.13 -43.87 -21.30
N ALA A 638 -6.05 -43.93 -20.51
CA ALA A 638 -5.94 -43.21 -19.24
C ALA A 638 -5.35 -41.79 -19.41
N TYR A 639 -5.97 -40.80 -18.78
CA TYR A 639 -5.52 -39.40 -18.76
C TYR A 639 -5.30 -38.94 -17.32
N SER A 640 -4.19 -38.21 -17.09
CA SER A 640 -4.00 -37.47 -15.84
C SER A 640 -4.68 -36.11 -15.99
N CYS A 641 -5.71 -35.88 -15.20
CA CYS A 641 -6.53 -34.68 -15.27
C CYS A 641 -6.58 -33.98 -13.93
N HIS A 642 -6.50 -32.66 -13.93
CA HIS A 642 -7.01 -31.89 -12.81
C HIS A 642 -8.52 -32.08 -12.72
N THR A 643 -9.04 -32.25 -11.51
CA THR A 643 -10.47 -32.13 -11.27
C THR A 643 -10.70 -31.29 -10.02
N TYR A 644 -11.95 -31.20 -9.60
CA TYR A 644 -12.32 -30.50 -8.37
C TYR A 644 -13.05 -31.45 -7.43
N HIS A 645 -12.85 -31.25 -6.14
CA HIS A 645 -13.59 -31.93 -5.08
C HIS A 645 -13.81 -30.91 -3.95
N MET A 646 -15.05 -30.73 -3.47
CA MET A 646 -15.34 -29.82 -2.36
C MET A 646 -14.41 -30.14 -1.18
N ALA A 647 -13.84 -29.11 -0.55
CA ALA A 647 -12.87 -29.29 0.52
C ALA A 647 -13.49 -30.12 1.68
N PRO A 648 -12.85 -31.23 2.14
CA PRO A 648 -13.40 -32.11 3.19
C PRO A 648 -13.67 -31.41 4.53
N ASP A 649 -12.98 -30.29 4.76
CA ASP A 649 -12.77 -29.56 6.01
C ASP A 649 -13.75 -28.39 6.23
N LEU A 650 -14.78 -28.27 5.38
CA LEU A 650 -15.86 -27.31 5.62
C LEU A 650 -16.85 -27.86 6.66
N GLU A 651 -16.56 -27.61 7.94
CA GLU A 651 -17.46 -27.89 9.07
C GLU A 651 -18.86 -27.29 8.79
N GLY A 652 -19.90 -28.12 8.85
CA GLY A 652 -21.31 -27.72 8.73
C GLY A 652 -21.93 -27.80 7.33
N ALA A 653 -21.27 -28.40 6.33
CA ALA A 653 -21.91 -28.64 5.03
C ALA A 653 -23.01 -29.73 5.14
N ASN A 654 -24.23 -29.40 4.72
CA ASN A 654 -25.37 -30.33 4.73
C ASN A 654 -25.58 -30.92 3.33
N GLU A 655 -25.92 -32.21 3.26
CA GLU A 655 -26.44 -32.79 2.02
C GLU A 655 -27.83 -32.22 1.74
N GLU A 656 -27.95 -31.54 0.60
CA GLU A 656 -29.19 -30.91 0.16
C GLU A 656 -29.39 -31.13 -1.33
N PRO A 657 -30.64 -31.19 -1.82
CA PRO A 657 -30.90 -31.38 -3.23
C PRO A 657 -30.55 -30.14 -4.10
N PRO A 658 -30.05 -30.34 -5.33
CA PRO A 658 -29.76 -29.26 -6.28
C PRO A 658 -31.04 -28.61 -6.82
N SER A 659 -30.92 -27.50 -7.55
CA SER A 659 -32.08 -26.92 -8.24
C SER A 659 -32.40 -27.64 -9.55
N PRO A 660 -33.67 -27.62 -10.00
CA PRO A 660 -34.06 -28.10 -11.33
C PRO A 660 -33.24 -27.50 -12.47
N HIS A 661 -32.90 -26.21 -12.39
CA HIS A 661 -32.11 -25.52 -13.42
C HIS A 661 -30.66 -25.99 -13.46
N TYR A 662 -30.05 -26.25 -12.30
CA TYR A 662 -28.69 -26.81 -12.23
C TYR A 662 -28.65 -28.23 -12.81
N MET A 663 -29.62 -29.06 -12.44
CA MET A 663 -29.76 -30.41 -12.98
C MET A 663 -30.00 -30.41 -14.49
N LYS A 664 -30.82 -29.50 -15.01
CA LYS A 664 -31.03 -29.31 -16.44
C LYS A 664 -29.72 -29.06 -17.18
N VAL A 665 -28.88 -28.14 -16.68
CA VAL A 665 -27.57 -27.84 -17.28
C VAL A 665 -26.64 -29.05 -17.25
N MET A 666 -26.61 -29.82 -16.15
CA MET A 666 -25.82 -31.05 -16.08
C MET A 666 -26.28 -32.11 -17.08
N ILE A 667 -27.60 -32.32 -17.20
CA ILE A 667 -28.19 -33.31 -18.11
C ILE A 667 -27.97 -32.90 -19.57
N GLU A 668 -28.20 -31.64 -19.92
CA GLU A 668 -27.95 -31.13 -21.28
C GLU A 668 -26.48 -31.26 -21.66
N GLY A 669 -25.55 -30.92 -20.76
CA GLY A 669 -24.12 -31.09 -20.97
C GLY A 669 -23.70 -32.55 -21.12
N ALA A 670 -24.29 -33.45 -20.34
CA ALA A 670 -24.05 -34.89 -20.45
C ALA A 670 -24.52 -35.45 -21.80
N VAL A 671 -25.67 -35.00 -22.30
CA VAL A 671 -26.19 -35.36 -23.62
C VAL A 671 -25.33 -34.77 -24.74
N GLU A 672 -25.00 -33.48 -24.67
CA GLU A 672 -24.15 -32.78 -25.64
C GLU A 672 -22.79 -33.48 -25.78
N SER A 673 -22.21 -33.88 -24.65
CA SER A 673 -20.91 -34.54 -24.57
C SER A 673 -20.96 -36.05 -24.82
N GLN A 674 -22.13 -36.60 -25.19
CA GLN A 674 -22.31 -38.03 -25.50
C GLN A 674 -21.87 -38.96 -24.36
N LEU A 675 -22.13 -38.59 -23.10
CA LEU A 675 -21.96 -39.51 -21.97
C LEU A 675 -22.91 -40.72 -22.12
N PRO A 676 -22.60 -41.89 -21.52
CA PRO A 676 -23.44 -43.08 -21.67
C PRO A 676 -24.90 -42.82 -21.30
N ALA A 677 -25.84 -43.34 -22.11
CA ALA A 677 -27.27 -43.15 -21.91
C ALA A 677 -27.74 -43.58 -20.51
N SER A 678 -27.19 -44.68 -19.99
CA SER A 678 -27.45 -45.14 -18.62
C SER A 678 -27.02 -44.12 -17.54
N TYR A 679 -25.95 -43.36 -17.78
CA TYR A 679 -25.50 -42.30 -16.87
C TYR A 679 -26.38 -41.05 -16.97
N VAL A 680 -26.80 -40.69 -18.19
CA VAL A 680 -27.78 -39.60 -18.39
C VAL A 680 -29.10 -39.93 -17.68
N ASP A 681 -29.55 -41.17 -17.76
CA ASP A 681 -30.74 -41.62 -17.05
C ASP A 681 -30.55 -41.62 -15.53
N TYR A 682 -29.37 -42.03 -15.04
CA TYR A 682 -29.00 -41.86 -13.63
C TYR A 682 -29.10 -40.39 -13.18
N LEU A 683 -28.57 -39.43 -13.96
CA LEU A 683 -28.67 -38.00 -13.62
C LEU A 683 -30.13 -37.52 -13.49
N LYS A 684 -31.05 -38.05 -14.31
CA LYS A 684 -32.49 -37.74 -14.22
C LYS A 684 -33.16 -38.31 -12.97
N THR A 685 -32.56 -39.28 -12.28
CA THR A 685 -33.10 -39.85 -11.03
C THR A 685 -32.71 -39.05 -9.79
N ILE A 686 -31.75 -38.11 -9.91
CA ILE A 686 -31.30 -37.28 -8.79
C ILE A 686 -32.41 -36.30 -8.42
N LYS A 687 -32.84 -36.35 -7.16
CA LYS A 687 -33.92 -35.50 -6.64
C LYS A 687 -33.46 -34.04 -6.53
N ASP A 688 -34.22 -33.13 -7.14
CA ASP A 688 -34.04 -31.69 -7.00
C ASP A 688 -34.87 -31.08 -5.85
N ASN A 689 -34.63 -29.81 -5.56
CA ASN A 689 -35.29 -29.06 -4.48
C ASN A 689 -36.63 -28.42 -4.89
N GLY A 690 -37.06 -28.56 -6.15
CA GLY A 690 -38.30 -28.00 -6.68
C GLY A 690 -38.31 -26.48 -6.95
N ASP A 691 -37.20 -25.74 -6.75
CA ASP A 691 -37.15 -24.31 -7.04
C ASP A 691 -37.09 -24.05 -8.55
N THR A 692 -38.22 -23.67 -9.12
CA THR A 692 -38.36 -23.40 -10.56
C THR A 692 -37.97 -21.96 -10.94
N THR A 693 -37.56 -21.13 -9.99
CA THR A 693 -37.11 -19.76 -10.24
C THR A 693 -35.80 -19.76 -11.02
N PRO A 694 -35.72 -19.16 -12.23
CA PRO A 694 -34.49 -19.14 -13.01
C PRO A 694 -33.36 -18.41 -12.27
N PRO A 695 -32.20 -19.05 -12.06
CA PRO A 695 -31.06 -18.35 -11.48
C PRO A 695 -30.45 -17.32 -12.45
N PRO A 696 -29.75 -16.27 -11.96
CA PRO A 696 -29.15 -15.23 -12.81
C PRO A 696 -28.20 -15.75 -13.90
N VAL A 697 -27.55 -16.91 -13.67
CA VAL A 697 -26.63 -17.53 -14.63
C VAL A 697 -27.36 -18.10 -15.86
N MET A 698 -28.65 -18.41 -15.78
CA MET A 698 -29.41 -18.95 -16.92
C MET A 698 -29.47 -17.95 -18.08
N ASP A 699 -29.63 -16.66 -17.76
CA ASP A 699 -29.59 -15.59 -18.74
C ASP A 699 -28.26 -15.57 -19.49
N GLN A 700 -27.13 -15.83 -18.81
CA GLN A 700 -25.82 -15.84 -19.46
C GLN A 700 -25.62 -17.05 -20.36
N ILE A 701 -26.16 -18.21 -19.98
CA ILE A 701 -26.02 -19.48 -20.72
C ILE A 701 -26.89 -19.49 -21.98
N TYR A 702 -28.10 -18.92 -21.91
CA TYR A 702 -29.13 -19.07 -22.95
C TYR A 702 -29.49 -17.76 -23.70
N LYS A 703 -28.92 -16.59 -23.35
CA LYS A 703 -29.02 -15.40 -24.21
C LYS A 703 -28.21 -15.63 -25.49
N LYS A 704 -28.92 -15.83 -26.60
CA LYS A 704 -28.40 -15.73 -27.96
C LYS A 704 -28.82 -14.41 -28.58
#